data_AF-W2FNV6-F1
#
_entry.id   AF-W2FNV6-F1
#
_cell.length_a   1.000
_cell.length_b   1.000
_cell.length_c   1.000
_cell.angle_alpha   90.00
_cell.angle_beta   90.00
_cell.angle_gamma   90.00
#
_symmetry.space_group_name_H-M   'P 1'
#
loop_
_entity.id
_entity.type
_entity.pdbx_description
1 polymer ?
#
loop_
_entity_poly.entity_id
_entity_poly.type
_entity_poly.pdbx_seq_one_letter_code
_entity_poly.pdbx_strand_id
1 'polypeptide(L)'
;MQFTNRRVVSLDQNRSSSRVSIMPRRTLAIDSSSSALAVEDEVIQWLSGQIDETTGSVPLYEDPDFPPEISSLYFDPNKLPDYVPQQSRESSGHVFWYRPTEYAEDPDYFKNSTGCGDLREGLLNDAWLLGVFAAVALHPDNLIENLFVSESLQNFKQFGVFTCRFFKDDNWVPVTTDTRIPYSMELQPEDKVSSGGGSTFSPGSALYGSSVNRSEVFILFLEKAYAKLHGSYQVLDEKYGGGIGGSAGTSSGRILEAFLDCTGGSAHRVDLQQERIKQLQFDQATAGNSSAAASSPSILLWKQLLRYKKKKCILTTQLRQLSFNAQDVTAMGIVKNRQYVILHVTEVGLPSGQGGSASREEVLRFVKLKTVWGRGMWKGEWSNDDSKWEEHTQVEQVMRSDPRCEFSRSGHDGCFWMVWEDLLDTFTELFVVHIFQPEDRQYSVRGDWVGTTAAGAPVKMPVPTAGDDHNSSPHPGRSKEILIEKTRWGWLHDADPNWHRNPQFKLTVPLESLSTGNDKTVDKSVNSVLLSLTQRDFRLYGGDNYAINFVLLREKLTLATAASNDPPPAIWEFKRSHVVAEAHSYETSSAIDLPPATPATPALSHPATPMAGVVANAAGMSAPVTSGQSKTLPERELVKEDVTIAPGAAYYLIPYTTNPKVEMEFFLRVVAPQPVRVERVPPIMSVIRTGRWRADDGAANNDTNNTSGGTSSTGEMANAGGPLLTLPLPQSHVVGKENPAWCQNPQFWVRFAERSPRELRRLRKLLSAKAHVTIKVVLRKTSHRASLGNKSRQQREAAKDRANLVGITAVRAPPTISTVSVVVGGSGSSAATQLRAHAKGQKTNFLGEIVDSPFTKAVAVSDNLVQGAKSRNQKAEKTIADDLDDDTEAPEQAEPGSLSGNFPTPKLVVKPTEWCRLSSYSSPASACLYLRKVPKEWLLASDSPSAVNSSGGGGLLLVPTLGEAGAEGSFELQVDSDFPLLVDELPKGAGAVQSMPGEWTPTKSGGCHLHPDWRQNPKFYLQIQGVRPTKVRITLTRSEREWKTRCQRDSVGTMIGFYLFRGGSGKLMRPAEEGGSNSNPIVINGRPWSETDFVPLHSVSSPPDLVLSAAAKGGYVVVPTTYEPGRLGKFVLSVQCDTEFTLTCDAE
;
A
#
# COMPACT_ATOMS: atom_id res chain seq x y z
N MET A 1 23.15 0.86 -3.26
CA MET A 1 24.02 -0.30 -2.95
C MET A 1 24.84 -0.62 -4.18
N GLN A 2 26.16 -0.45 -4.13
CA GLN A 2 27.08 -0.92 -5.17
C GLN A 2 27.38 -2.40 -4.92
N PHE A 3 27.23 -3.27 -5.92
CA PHE A 3 27.79 -4.61 -5.87
C PHE A 3 28.61 -4.92 -7.11
N THR A 4 29.85 -5.31 -6.82
CA THR A 4 30.98 -5.62 -7.68
C THR A 4 30.75 -6.87 -8.53
N ASN A 5 30.90 -6.78 -9.85
CA ASN A 5 31.02 -7.92 -10.74
C ASN A 5 32.51 -8.22 -11.00
N ARG A 6 33.02 -9.32 -10.44
CA ARG A 6 34.30 -9.93 -10.86
C ARG A 6 33.99 -11.00 -11.93
N ARG A 7 34.50 -10.82 -13.14
CA ARG A 7 34.75 -11.94 -14.07
C ARG A 7 36.13 -11.82 -14.73
N VAL A 8 36.68 -13.00 -14.91
CA VAL A 8 38.07 -13.37 -15.22
C VAL A 8 38.45 -12.93 -16.64
N VAL A 9 39.61 -12.29 -16.78
CA VAL A 9 40.25 -11.98 -18.08
C VAL A 9 41.27 -13.07 -18.37
N SER A 10 41.05 -13.86 -19.42
CA SER A 10 42.13 -14.64 -20.05
C SER A 10 42.75 -13.80 -21.16
N LEU A 11 44.05 -13.53 -21.05
CA LEU A 11 44.86 -12.98 -22.14
C LEU A 11 45.12 -14.06 -23.18
N ASP A 12 44.81 -13.76 -24.45
CA ASP A 12 45.53 -14.34 -25.58
C ASP A 12 45.91 -13.22 -26.54
N GLN A 13 47.21 -13.12 -26.82
CA GLN A 13 47.81 -12.18 -27.76
C GLN A 13 48.08 -12.86 -29.11
N ASN A 14 48.04 -12.03 -30.16
CA ASN A 14 48.54 -12.20 -31.54
C ASN A 14 47.56 -12.67 -32.62
N ARG A 15 47.11 -11.70 -33.44
CA ARG A 15 47.43 -11.65 -34.88
C ARG A 15 47.06 -10.28 -35.48
N SER A 16 47.89 -9.83 -36.42
CA SER A 16 47.84 -8.54 -37.12
C SER A 16 47.10 -8.64 -38.46
N SER A 17 46.06 -7.84 -38.68
CA SER A 17 45.69 -7.25 -39.99
C SER A 17 44.58 -6.19 -39.84
N SER A 18 44.72 -5.06 -40.55
CA SER A 18 43.79 -3.92 -40.71
C SER A 18 43.16 -3.33 -39.44
N ARG A 19 43.71 -2.21 -38.95
CA ARG A 19 43.10 -1.39 -37.88
C ARG A 19 41.82 -0.73 -38.39
N VAL A 20 40.67 -1.36 -38.15
CA VAL A 20 39.41 -0.64 -38.01
C VAL A 20 39.53 0.15 -36.71
N SER A 21 39.46 1.48 -36.79
CA SER A 21 39.45 2.33 -35.60
C SER A 21 38.12 2.10 -34.88
N ILE A 22 38.17 1.57 -33.65
CA ILE A 22 36.99 1.33 -32.82
C ILE A 22 37.07 2.33 -31.67
N MET A 23 36.00 3.08 -31.41
CA MET A 23 35.92 3.98 -30.26
C MET A 23 36.06 3.15 -28.97
N PRO A 24 36.94 3.52 -28.01
CA PRO A 24 37.16 2.75 -26.80
C PRO A 24 35.90 2.69 -25.92
N ARG A 25 35.55 1.49 -25.44
CA ARG A 25 34.43 1.26 -24.50
C ARG A 25 34.60 2.13 -23.25
N ARG A 26 33.72 3.12 -23.08
CA ARG A 26 33.49 3.75 -21.78
C ARG A 26 32.30 3.07 -21.11
N THR A 27 32.47 2.68 -19.86
CA THR A 27 31.36 2.31 -18.98
C THR A 27 30.55 3.58 -18.74
N LEU A 28 29.55 3.84 -19.59
CA LEU A 28 28.66 4.98 -19.47
C LEU A 28 27.78 4.77 -18.22
N ALA A 29 28.19 5.38 -17.11
CA ALA A 29 27.26 5.68 -16.05
C ALA A 29 26.25 6.68 -16.61
N ILE A 30 24.97 6.31 -16.59
CA ILE A 30 23.86 7.18 -16.99
C ILE A 30 23.81 8.33 -15.98
N ASP A 31 24.47 9.44 -16.30
CA ASP A 31 24.33 10.69 -15.57
C ASP A 31 23.07 11.39 -16.07
N SER A 32 22.13 11.68 -15.17
CA SER A 32 20.78 12.19 -15.48
C SER A 32 20.74 13.63 -16.01
N SER A 33 21.88 14.19 -16.42
CA SER A 33 22.04 15.56 -16.90
C SER A 33 22.61 15.67 -18.33
N SER A 34 22.90 14.55 -19.00
CA SER A 34 23.37 14.53 -20.39
C SER A 34 22.21 14.79 -21.37
N SER A 35 22.42 15.63 -22.39
CA SER A 35 21.47 15.79 -23.49
C SER A 35 21.29 14.47 -24.25
N ALA A 36 20.13 14.29 -24.90
CA ALA A 36 19.82 13.09 -25.70
C ALA A 36 20.81 12.85 -26.86
N LEU A 37 21.60 13.86 -27.23
CA LEU A 37 22.47 13.88 -28.41
C LEU A 37 23.96 13.77 -28.08
N ALA A 38 24.35 13.86 -26.81
CA ALA A 38 25.77 13.91 -26.43
C ALA A 38 26.58 12.73 -26.99
N VAL A 39 26.00 11.53 -27.05
CA VAL A 39 26.68 10.34 -27.59
C VAL A 39 26.84 10.42 -29.11
N GLU A 40 25.82 10.84 -29.85
CA GLU A 40 25.90 10.99 -31.31
C GLU A 40 26.89 12.09 -31.69
N ASP A 41 26.85 13.23 -31.00
CA ASP A 41 27.75 14.36 -31.24
C ASP A 41 29.21 13.98 -30.96
N GLU A 42 29.47 13.25 -29.87
CA GLU A 42 30.81 12.71 -29.55
C GLU A 42 31.29 11.74 -30.64
N VAL A 43 30.41 10.87 -31.15
CA VAL A 43 30.71 9.94 -32.25
C VAL A 43 31.04 10.71 -33.52
N ILE A 44 30.21 11.68 -33.91
CA ILE A 44 30.42 12.51 -35.11
C ILE A 44 31.73 13.29 -35.00
N GLN A 45 32.01 13.88 -33.85
CA GLN A 45 33.26 14.61 -33.61
C GLN A 45 34.48 13.69 -33.72
N TRP A 46 34.39 12.48 -33.15
CA TRP A 46 35.45 11.48 -33.20
C TRP A 46 35.70 10.95 -34.61
N LEU A 47 34.65 10.70 -35.40
CA LEU A 47 34.74 10.27 -36.81
C LEU A 47 35.28 11.38 -37.72
N SER A 48 34.83 12.62 -37.50
CA SER A 48 35.31 13.79 -38.24
C SER A 48 36.81 14.05 -38.04
N GLY A 49 37.38 13.59 -36.91
CA GLY A 49 38.83 13.61 -36.67
C GLY A 49 39.62 12.52 -37.40
N GLN A 50 38.97 11.60 -38.10
CA GLN A 50 39.58 10.44 -38.78
C GLN A 50 39.39 10.46 -40.29
N ILE A 51 39.24 11.65 -40.88
CA ILE A 51 39.13 11.81 -42.33
C ILE A 51 40.29 11.09 -43.02
N ASP A 52 39.95 10.19 -43.94
CA ASP A 52 40.93 9.55 -44.80
C ASP A 52 41.46 10.60 -45.79
N GLU A 53 42.74 10.96 -45.63
CA GLU A 53 43.40 11.96 -46.47
C GLU A 53 43.43 11.60 -47.96
N THR A 54 43.25 10.32 -48.32
CA THR A 54 43.27 9.85 -49.71
C THR A 54 41.92 9.89 -50.41
N THR A 55 40.83 9.63 -49.68
CA THR A 55 39.45 9.60 -50.23
C THR A 55 38.63 10.82 -49.84
N GLY A 56 39.07 11.59 -48.85
CA GLY A 56 38.31 12.69 -48.25
C GLY A 56 37.09 12.23 -47.45
N SER A 57 36.88 10.92 -47.29
CA SER A 57 35.74 10.34 -46.57
C SER A 57 36.06 10.08 -45.10
N VAL A 58 35.05 10.20 -44.25
CA VAL A 58 35.12 9.76 -42.84
C VAL A 58 34.76 8.28 -42.74
N PRO A 59 35.36 7.53 -41.80
CA PRO A 59 34.87 6.19 -41.49
C PRO A 59 33.43 6.25 -40.98
N LEU A 60 32.69 5.15 -41.14
CA LEU A 60 31.33 5.02 -40.62
C LEU A 60 31.34 4.40 -39.22
N TYR A 61 30.42 4.83 -38.37
CA TYR A 61 30.28 4.36 -36.99
C TYR A 61 29.98 2.85 -36.93
N GLU A 62 30.60 2.17 -35.97
CA GLU A 62 30.37 0.77 -35.63
C GLU A 62 30.01 0.72 -34.15
N ASP A 63 28.83 0.20 -33.84
CA ASP A 63 28.28 0.19 -32.48
C ASP A 63 28.95 -0.89 -31.62
N PRO A 64 29.77 -0.52 -30.60
CA PRO A 64 30.49 -1.49 -29.79
C PRO A 64 29.59 -2.24 -28.80
N ASP A 65 28.38 -1.73 -28.55
CA ASP A 65 27.43 -2.26 -27.57
C ASP A 65 26.32 -3.08 -28.25
N PHE A 66 26.13 -2.91 -29.56
CA PHE A 66 25.19 -3.69 -30.36
C PHE A 66 25.84 -4.09 -31.70
N PRO A 67 26.90 -4.92 -31.67
CA PRO A 67 27.72 -5.21 -32.83
C PRO A 67 26.95 -5.99 -33.91
N PRO A 68 27.40 -5.97 -35.17
CA PRO A 68 26.82 -6.77 -36.27
C PRO A 68 27.17 -8.26 -36.15
N GLU A 69 26.85 -8.86 -35.01
CA GLU A 69 27.17 -10.22 -34.62
C GLU A 69 25.93 -10.97 -34.11
N ILE A 70 26.07 -12.29 -33.97
CA ILE A 70 25.00 -13.18 -33.55
C ILE A 70 24.44 -12.87 -32.14
N SER A 71 25.24 -12.23 -31.28
CA SER A 71 24.82 -11.79 -29.94
C SER A 71 23.76 -10.68 -29.97
N SER A 72 23.73 -9.87 -31.01
CA SER A 72 22.71 -8.82 -31.20
C SER A 72 21.41 -9.39 -31.77
N LEU A 73 21.47 -10.59 -32.37
CA LEU A 73 20.32 -11.27 -32.93
C LEU A 73 19.60 -12.13 -31.87
N TYR A 74 20.34 -12.83 -31.01
CA TYR A 74 19.80 -13.88 -30.14
C TYR A 74 20.28 -13.78 -28.68
N PHE A 75 19.45 -14.27 -27.75
CA PHE A 75 19.77 -14.32 -26.32
C PHE A 75 20.98 -15.21 -26.00
N ASP A 76 21.02 -16.38 -26.64
CA ASP A 76 22.12 -17.33 -26.53
C ASP A 76 22.52 -17.78 -27.94
N PRO A 77 23.70 -17.37 -28.42
CA PRO A 77 24.23 -17.78 -29.72
C PRO A 77 24.29 -19.29 -29.94
N ASN A 78 24.34 -20.09 -28.88
CA ASN A 78 24.42 -21.55 -28.97
C ASN A 78 23.04 -22.23 -29.04
N LYS A 79 21.96 -21.47 -28.80
CA LYS A 79 20.58 -21.99 -28.76
C LYS A 79 19.67 -21.16 -29.65
N LEU A 80 19.74 -21.44 -30.96
CA LEU A 80 19.00 -20.70 -31.97
C LEU A 80 17.47 -20.96 -31.89
N PRO A 81 16.64 -19.91 -32.06
CA PRO A 81 15.17 -20.03 -32.08
C PRO A 81 14.63 -20.83 -33.26
N ASP A 82 13.45 -21.43 -33.08
CA ASP A 82 12.80 -22.30 -34.09
C ASP A 82 12.44 -21.59 -35.41
N TYR A 83 12.29 -20.27 -35.41
CA TYR A 83 12.03 -19.50 -36.64
C TYR A 83 13.27 -19.41 -37.54
N VAL A 84 14.46 -19.73 -37.03
CA VAL A 84 15.70 -19.77 -37.81
C VAL A 84 15.71 -21.06 -38.64
N PRO A 85 15.72 -21.00 -39.98
CA PRO A 85 15.64 -22.17 -40.85
C PRO A 85 16.71 -23.24 -40.56
N GLN A 86 16.38 -24.53 -40.64
CA GLN A 86 17.35 -25.61 -40.38
C GLN A 86 18.55 -25.58 -41.34
N GLN A 87 18.33 -25.20 -42.60
CA GLN A 87 19.40 -25.07 -43.62
C GLN A 87 20.43 -23.99 -43.26
N SER A 88 20.02 -22.93 -42.55
CA SER A 88 20.92 -21.88 -42.04
C SER A 88 21.59 -22.24 -40.72
N ARG A 89 21.20 -23.36 -40.08
CA ARG A 89 21.87 -23.93 -38.88
C ARG A 89 23.00 -24.90 -39.24
N GLU A 90 22.91 -25.57 -40.39
CA GLU A 90 23.83 -26.66 -40.81
C GLU A 90 24.89 -26.21 -41.82
N SER A 91 24.53 -25.31 -42.73
CA SER A 91 25.48 -24.51 -43.48
C SER A 91 25.97 -23.41 -42.54
N SER A 92 27.20 -22.92 -42.65
CA SER A 92 27.64 -21.68 -42.00
C SER A 92 26.84 -20.48 -42.56
N GLY A 93 25.54 -20.42 -42.25
CA GLY A 93 24.57 -19.46 -42.70
C GLY A 93 24.79 -18.15 -41.98
N HIS A 94 25.82 -17.43 -42.42
CA HIS A 94 26.12 -16.10 -41.93
C HIS A 94 24.94 -15.18 -42.23
N VAL A 95 24.39 -14.55 -41.19
CA VAL A 95 23.56 -13.36 -41.38
C VAL A 95 24.50 -12.25 -41.85
N PHE A 96 24.20 -11.66 -43.01
CA PHE A 96 24.97 -10.58 -43.55
C PHE A 96 24.51 -9.25 -42.95
N TRP A 97 25.40 -8.27 -42.86
CA TRP A 97 25.08 -6.97 -42.32
C TRP A 97 25.50 -5.90 -43.31
N TYR A 98 24.52 -5.18 -43.85
CA TYR A 98 24.73 -4.13 -44.84
C TYR A 98 24.10 -2.83 -44.38
N ARG A 99 24.65 -1.71 -44.84
CA ARG A 99 24.06 -0.38 -44.64
C ARG A 99 23.05 -0.11 -45.75
N PRO A 100 21.99 0.67 -45.50
CA PRO A 100 21.03 1.04 -46.54
C PRO A 100 21.66 1.65 -47.80
N THR A 101 22.76 2.41 -47.65
CA THR A 101 23.52 3.01 -48.76
C THR A 101 24.22 1.99 -49.67
N GLU A 102 24.34 0.74 -49.24
CA GLU A 102 24.95 -0.33 -50.04
C GLU A 102 23.94 -1.03 -50.97
N TYR A 103 22.65 -1.06 -50.60
CA TYR A 103 21.62 -1.83 -51.31
C TYR A 103 20.39 -1.04 -51.77
N ALA A 104 20.28 0.24 -51.39
CA ALA A 104 19.23 1.15 -51.84
C ALA A 104 19.83 2.39 -52.51
N GLU A 105 19.23 2.86 -53.61
CA GLU A 105 19.76 3.93 -54.45
C GLU A 105 19.79 5.29 -53.73
N ASP A 106 18.68 5.65 -53.11
CA ASP A 106 18.51 6.89 -52.36
C ASP A 106 17.78 6.62 -51.05
N PRO A 107 18.43 5.95 -50.07
CA PRO A 107 17.80 5.65 -48.79
C PRO A 107 17.48 6.94 -48.05
N ASP A 108 16.31 7.04 -47.46
CA ASP A 108 15.90 8.17 -46.62
C ASP A 108 14.93 7.68 -45.54
N TYR A 109 14.76 8.45 -44.47
CA TYR A 109 13.88 8.04 -43.37
C TYR A 109 12.45 7.81 -43.86
N PHE A 110 11.91 8.79 -44.58
CA PHE A 110 10.51 8.83 -45.02
C PHE A 110 10.46 9.09 -46.53
N LYS A 111 10.00 8.11 -47.32
CA LYS A 111 9.81 8.28 -48.78
C LYS A 111 8.35 8.40 -49.16
N ASN A 112 7.44 7.89 -48.34
CA ASN A 112 6.02 7.95 -48.62
C ASN A 112 5.40 9.28 -48.16
N SER A 113 4.72 9.98 -49.08
CA SER A 113 4.02 11.23 -48.78
C SER A 113 2.76 11.05 -47.92
N THR A 114 2.30 9.82 -47.71
CA THR A 114 1.10 9.49 -46.90
C THR A 114 1.45 8.98 -45.49
N GLY A 115 2.67 9.27 -45.01
CA GLY A 115 3.17 8.83 -43.71
C GLY A 115 3.83 7.46 -43.79
N CYS A 116 3.05 6.38 -43.64
CA CYS A 116 3.55 5.01 -43.69
C CYS A 116 3.09 4.28 -44.96
N GLY A 117 4.04 3.71 -45.70
CA GLY A 117 3.77 2.77 -46.79
C GLY A 117 3.45 1.36 -46.32
N ASP A 118 3.41 0.45 -47.29
CA ASP A 118 3.30 -0.97 -47.00
C ASP A 118 4.57 -1.49 -46.33
N LEU A 119 4.36 -2.30 -45.31
CA LEU A 119 5.37 -2.96 -44.50
C LEU A 119 5.52 -4.41 -44.96
N ARG A 120 6.76 -4.87 -44.90
CA ARG A 120 7.16 -6.25 -45.09
C ARG A 120 7.55 -6.82 -43.72
N GLU A 121 6.85 -7.89 -43.35
CA GLU A 121 7.20 -8.69 -42.18
C GLU A 121 8.52 -9.44 -42.43
N GLY A 122 9.34 -9.51 -41.39
CA GLY A 122 10.60 -10.26 -41.40
C GLY A 122 10.47 -11.65 -40.81
N LEU A 123 11.59 -12.19 -40.31
CA LEU A 123 11.62 -13.49 -39.63
C LEU A 123 10.99 -13.50 -38.22
N LEU A 124 10.83 -12.33 -37.59
CA LEU A 124 10.28 -12.21 -36.24
C LEU A 124 8.75 -12.15 -36.31
N ASN A 125 8.09 -12.70 -35.29
CA ASN A 125 6.67 -12.46 -35.05
C ASN A 125 6.49 -11.16 -34.27
N ASP A 126 6.84 -10.03 -34.87
CA ASP A 126 6.91 -8.71 -34.22
C ASP A 126 5.93 -7.70 -34.84
N ALA A 127 4.96 -8.15 -35.64
CA ALA A 127 3.95 -7.28 -36.26
C ALA A 127 3.17 -6.40 -35.25
N TRP A 128 3.13 -6.81 -33.97
CA TRP A 128 2.60 -6.03 -32.85
C TRP A 128 3.37 -4.71 -32.64
N LEU A 129 4.67 -4.68 -32.92
CA LEU A 129 5.56 -3.51 -32.80
C LEU A 129 5.56 -2.71 -34.10
N LEU A 130 5.66 -3.39 -35.26
CA LEU A 130 5.63 -2.73 -36.57
C LEU A 130 4.32 -1.96 -36.78
N GLY A 131 3.19 -2.52 -36.33
CA GLY A 131 1.90 -1.84 -36.36
C GLY A 131 1.84 -0.58 -35.47
N VAL A 132 2.54 -0.59 -34.33
CA VAL A 132 2.69 0.61 -33.47
C VAL A 132 3.50 1.69 -34.20
N PHE A 133 4.64 1.35 -34.80
CA PHE A 133 5.45 2.31 -35.56
C PHE A 133 4.65 2.91 -36.73
N ALA A 134 3.90 2.08 -37.46
CA ALA A 134 3.02 2.55 -38.51
C ALA A 134 1.94 3.50 -37.99
N ALA A 135 1.29 3.16 -36.87
CA ALA A 135 0.25 4.00 -36.27
C ALA A 135 0.78 5.37 -35.79
N VAL A 136 2.01 5.40 -35.26
CA VAL A 136 2.69 6.65 -34.90
C VAL A 136 3.05 7.47 -36.14
N ALA A 137 3.53 6.83 -37.22
CA ALA A 137 3.84 7.46 -38.50
C ALA A 137 2.62 7.98 -39.27
N LEU A 138 1.45 7.37 -39.07
CA LEU A 138 0.18 7.77 -39.69
C LEU A 138 -0.58 8.83 -38.89
N HIS A 139 -0.07 9.24 -37.74
CA HIS A 139 -0.71 10.29 -36.95
C HIS A 139 -0.60 11.65 -37.68
N PRO A 140 -1.68 12.48 -37.70
CA PRO A 140 -1.70 13.75 -38.43
C PRO A 140 -0.65 14.78 -37.95
N ASP A 141 -0.17 14.66 -36.71
CA ASP A 141 0.89 15.52 -36.16
C ASP A 141 2.31 14.94 -36.39
N ASN A 142 2.45 13.96 -37.28
CA ASN A 142 3.73 13.33 -37.67
C ASN A 142 4.61 12.88 -36.49
N LEU A 143 4.00 12.16 -35.55
CA LEU A 143 4.63 11.83 -34.25
C LEU A 143 5.90 10.98 -34.38
N ILE A 144 6.10 10.31 -35.52
CA ILE A 144 7.26 9.45 -35.78
C ILE A 144 8.57 10.24 -35.79
N GLU A 145 8.55 11.51 -36.23
CA GLU A 145 9.72 12.38 -36.20
C GLU A 145 10.19 12.63 -34.77
N ASN A 146 9.28 12.62 -33.78
CA ASN A 146 9.67 12.77 -32.39
C ASN A 146 10.50 11.59 -31.88
N LEU A 147 10.52 10.45 -32.57
CA LEU A 147 11.34 9.30 -32.18
C LEU A 147 12.75 9.36 -32.72
N PHE A 148 13.02 10.11 -33.79
CA PHE A 148 14.35 10.33 -34.34
C PHE A 148 14.88 11.67 -33.85
N VAL A 149 16.00 11.67 -33.15
CA VAL A 149 16.52 12.90 -32.52
C VAL A 149 17.83 13.40 -33.12
N SER A 150 18.45 12.64 -34.03
CA SER A 150 19.67 13.06 -34.74
C SER A 150 19.53 14.48 -35.31
N GLU A 151 20.53 15.33 -35.06
CA GLU A 151 20.48 16.75 -35.45
C GLU A 151 20.29 16.96 -36.95
N SER A 152 20.82 16.04 -37.75
CA SER A 152 20.72 16.04 -39.20
C SER A 152 20.23 14.69 -39.71
N LEU A 153 19.23 14.72 -40.58
CA LEU A 153 18.73 13.55 -41.30
C LEU A 153 19.78 12.94 -42.25
N GLN A 154 20.93 13.60 -42.46
CA GLN A 154 22.02 13.09 -43.27
C GLN A 154 23.09 12.35 -42.45
N ASN A 155 23.07 12.43 -41.11
CA ASN A 155 24.09 11.82 -40.25
C ASN A 155 24.23 10.31 -40.48
N PHE A 156 23.10 9.62 -40.69
CA PHE A 156 23.12 8.18 -40.96
C PHE A 156 23.80 7.83 -42.30
N LYS A 157 23.78 8.73 -43.29
CA LYS A 157 24.47 8.55 -44.57
C LYS A 157 25.96 8.90 -44.47
N GLN A 158 26.26 10.02 -43.81
CA GLN A 158 27.62 10.59 -43.74
C GLN A 158 28.52 9.86 -42.74
N PHE A 159 27.96 9.55 -41.58
CA PHE A 159 28.70 9.00 -40.43
C PHE A 159 28.22 7.60 -40.04
N GLY A 160 27.14 7.09 -40.63
CA GLY A 160 26.65 5.74 -40.35
C GLY A 160 26.06 5.57 -38.95
N VAL A 161 25.63 6.67 -38.31
CA VAL A 161 25.06 6.72 -36.96
C VAL A 161 23.69 7.40 -36.99
N PHE A 162 22.79 6.95 -36.13
CA PHE A 162 21.52 7.63 -35.84
C PHE A 162 21.13 7.43 -34.37
N THR A 163 20.27 8.30 -33.87
CA THR A 163 19.74 8.20 -32.50
C THR A 163 18.23 8.24 -32.51
N CYS A 164 17.62 7.20 -31.93
CA CYS A 164 16.20 7.21 -31.58
C CYS A 164 16.01 7.55 -30.10
N ARG A 165 14.80 7.87 -29.66
CA ARG A 165 14.46 7.93 -28.23
C ARG A 165 13.18 7.15 -27.93
N PHE A 166 13.10 6.58 -26.73
CA PHE A 166 11.91 5.87 -26.25
C PHE A 166 11.57 6.29 -24.82
N PHE A 167 10.29 6.40 -24.50
CA PHE A 167 9.82 6.82 -23.19
C PHE A 167 9.82 5.65 -22.20
N LYS A 168 10.69 5.71 -21.20
CA LYS A 168 10.83 4.71 -20.13
C LYS A 168 10.79 5.38 -18.78
N ASP A 169 9.94 4.85 -17.89
CA ASP A 169 9.92 5.22 -16.47
C ASP A 169 9.90 6.76 -16.25
N ASP A 170 8.97 7.41 -16.97
CA ASP A 170 8.74 8.86 -17.00
C ASP A 170 9.89 9.72 -17.59
N ASN A 171 10.75 9.11 -18.41
CA ASN A 171 11.88 9.78 -19.05
C ASN A 171 12.06 9.35 -20.50
N TRP A 172 12.47 10.27 -21.37
CA TRP A 172 12.90 9.94 -22.73
C TRP A 172 14.34 9.43 -22.71
N VAL A 173 14.55 8.18 -23.11
CA VAL A 173 15.86 7.52 -23.15
C VAL A 173 16.37 7.50 -24.60
N PRO A 174 17.51 8.16 -24.89
CA PRO A 174 18.13 8.10 -26.20
C PRO A 174 18.82 6.75 -26.44
N VAL A 175 18.78 6.28 -27.68
CA VAL A 175 19.41 5.04 -28.14
C VAL A 175 20.14 5.33 -29.46
N THR A 176 21.44 5.58 -29.35
CA THR A 176 22.34 5.80 -30.49
C THR A 176 22.88 4.46 -31.00
N THR A 177 22.81 4.21 -32.30
CA THR A 177 23.34 2.98 -32.93
C THR A 177 23.83 3.22 -34.35
N ASP A 178 24.53 2.25 -34.93
CA ASP A 178 25.00 2.31 -36.31
C ASP A 178 23.92 1.90 -37.33
N THR A 179 24.20 2.14 -38.62
CA THR A 179 23.28 1.82 -39.73
C THR A 179 23.43 0.43 -40.34
N ARG A 180 24.17 -0.51 -39.73
CA ARG A 180 24.24 -1.90 -40.22
C ARG A 180 22.95 -2.66 -39.92
N ILE A 181 22.34 -3.24 -40.94
CA ILE A 181 21.07 -3.95 -40.87
C ILE A 181 21.29 -5.44 -41.22
N PRO A 182 20.74 -6.38 -40.42
CA PRO A 182 20.72 -7.80 -40.77
C PRO A 182 20.03 -8.04 -42.11
N TYR A 183 20.66 -8.82 -42.98
CA TYR A 183 20.23 -9.03 -44.36
C TYR A 183 20.21 -10.52 -44.71
N SER A 184 19.23 -10.92 -45.52
CA SER A 184 18.92 -12.34 -45.75
C SER A 184 19.88 -13.08 -46.68
N MET A 185 20.67 -12.36 -47.48
CA MET A 185 21.55 -12.93 -48.50
C MET A 185 22.83 -12.11 -48.66
N GLU A 186 23.90 -12.71 -49.16
CA GLU A 186 25.11 -11.97 -49.52
C GLU A 186 24.88 -11.17 -50.80
N LEU A 187 25.20 -9.87 -50.79
CA LEU A 187 25.15 -9.02 -51.97
C LEU A 187 26.42 -9.20 -52.79
N GLN A 188 26.28 -9.55 -54.07
CA GLN A 188 27.41 -9.58 -54.98
C GLN A 188 27.82 -8.13 -55.35
N PRO A 189 29.06 -7.90 -55.83
CA PRO A 189 29.52 -6.55 -56.19
C PRO A 189 28.59 -5.81 -57.17
N GLU A 190 27.98 -6.52 -58.12
CA GLU A 190 27.01 -6.01 -59.08
C GLU A 190 25.65 -5.61 -58.47
N ASP A 191 25.31 -6.18 -57.31
CA ASP A 191 24.07 -5.89 -56.59
C ASP A 191 24.19 -4.66 -55.68
N LYS A 192 25.44 -4.23 -55.41
CA LYS A 192 25.72 -3.04 -54.60
C LYS A 192 25.52 -1.78 -55.43
N VAL A 193 24.75 -0.85 -54.88
CA VAL A 193 24.40 0.44 -55.50
C VAL A 193 25.64 1.28 -55.83
N SER A 194 26.70 1.16 -55.03
CA SER A 194 27.96 1.87 -55.24
C SER A 194 28.71 1.48 -56.53
N SER A 195 28.27 0.43 -57.25
CA SER A 195 28.95 -0.11 -58.43
C SER A 195 28.47 0.45 -59.77
N GLY A 196 27.58 1.46 -59.79
CA GLY A 196 27.21 2.20 -61.01
C GLY A 196 26.36 1.44 -62.04
N GLY A 197 25.93 0.22 -61.73
CA GLY A 197 24.98 -0.56 -62.53
C GLY A 197 23.58 -0.44 -61.94
N GLY A 198 22.66 0.24 -62.62
CA GLY A 198 21.24 0.26 -62.25
C GLY A 198 20.60 -1.11 -62.47
N SER A 199 20.80 -2.04 -61.54
CA SER A 199 19.98 -3.26 -61.48
C SER A 199 18.64 -2.92 -60.87
N THR A 200 17.56 -3.20 -61.59
CA THR A 200 16.17 -3.05 -61.11
C THR A 200 15.79 -4.10 -60.05
N PHE A 201 16.67 -5.05 -59.73
CA PHE A 201 16.47 -6.11 -58.74
C PHE A 201 17.77 -6.37 -57.96
N SER A 202 17.84 -5.93 -56.70
CA SER A 202 18.85 -6.45 -55.76
C SER A 202 18.33 -7.75 -55.11
N PRO A 203 19.11 -8.84 -55.07
CA PRO A 203 18.72 -10.08 -54.41
C PRO A 203 18.66 -9.90 -52.89
N GLY A 204 17.74 -10.62 -52.26
CA GLY A 204 17.54 -10.58 -50.81
C GLY A 204 16.70 -9.39 -50.29
N SER A 205 16.69 -9.24 -48.97
CA SER A 205 15.97 -8.19 -48.23
C SER A 205 16.56 -8.05 -46.83
N ALA A 206 16.19 -6.98 -46.11
CA ALA A 206 16.39 -6.93 -44.67
C ALA A 206 15.77 -8.19 -44.02
N LEU A 207 16.43 -8.71 -42.98
CA LEU A 207 16.04 -9.97 -42.33
C LEU A 207 14.75 -9.81 -41.50
N TYR A 208 14.59 -8.64 -40.90
CA TYR A 208 13.50 -8.29 -39.99
C TYR A 208 12.52 -7.29 -40.60
N GLY A 209 11.71 -6.59 -39.80
CA GLY A 209 10.65 -5.70 -40.29
C GLY A 209 11.20 -4.55 -41.14
N SER A 210 10.57 -4.27 -42.29
CA SER A 210 11.00 -3.17 -43.18
C SER A 210 9.84 -2.56 -43.95
N SER A 211 10.04 -1.38 -44.55
CA SER A 211 9.15 -0.92 -45.62
C SER A 211 9.32 -1.80 -46.87
N VAL A 212 8.27 -1.91 -47.69
CA VAL A 212 8.35 -2.53 -49.03
C VAL A 212 9.22 -1.69 -49.96
N ASN A 213 9.15 -0.35 -49.84
CA ASN A 213 10.09 0.54 -50.48
C ASN A 213 11.45 0.45 -49.76
N ARG A 214 12.45 -0.13 -50.42
CA ARG A 214 13.80 -0.36 -49.86
C ARG A 214 14.55 0.93 -49.53
N SER A 215 14.17 2.04 -50.15
CA SER A 215 14.74 3.36 -49.90
C SER A 215 14.09 4.07 -48.70
N GLU A 216 13.12 3.47 -48.02
CA GLU A 216 12.52 4.01 -46.80
C GLU A 216 12.99 3.21 -45.57
N VAL A 217 13.71 3.87 -44.66
CA VAL A 217 14.51 3.17 -43.63
C VAL A 217 14.00 3.31 -42.19
N PHE A 218 12.99 4.14 -41.92
CA PHE A 218 12.58 4.44 -40.54
C PHE A 218 12.17 3.19 -39.72
N ILE A 219 11.48 2.22 -40.33
CA ILE A 219 11.09 0.97 -39.66
C ILE A 219 12.32 0.17 -39.24
N LEU A 220 13.31 0.03 -40.14
CA LEU A 220 14.55 -0.72 -39.87
C LEU A 220 15.31 -0.11 -38.70
N PHE A 221 15.39 1.22 -38.68
CA PHE A 221 16.12 1.96 -37.65
C PHE A 221 15.41 1.92 -36.30
N LEU A 222 14.09 2.08 -36.27
CA LEU A 222 13.31 1.98 -35.03
C LEU A 222 13.34 0.57 -34.46
N GLU A 223 13.15 -0.46 -35.29
CA GLU A 223 13.21 -1.86 -34.85
C GLU A 223 14.60 -2.18 -34.28
N LYS A 224 15.68 -1.75 -34.94
CA LYS A 224 17.05 -1.91 -34.44
C LYS A 224 17.27 -1.20 -33.11
N ALA A 225 16.90 0.08 -33.01
CA ALA A 225 17.09 0.85 -31.78
C ALA A 225 16.27 0.27 -30.63
N TYR A 226 15.05 -0.20 -30.89
CA TYR A 226 14.21 -0.85 -29.90
C TYR A 226 14.78 -2.23 -29.50
N ALA A 227 15.31 -3.01 -30.44
CA ALA A 227 16.04 -4.25 -30.16
C ALA A 227 17.27 -4.00 -29.28
N LYS A 228 18.06 -2.95 -29.57
CA LYS A 228 19.21 -2.53 -28.75
C LYS A 228 18.79 -2.17 -27.33
N LEU A 229 17.72 -1.38 -27.18
CA LEU A 229 17.19 -0.98 -25.86
C LEU A 229 16.84 -2.19 -24.99
N HIS A 230 16.37 -3.27 -25.61
CA HIS A 230 15.95 -4.51 -24.94
C HIS A 230 16.98 -5.65 -25.05
N GLY A 231 18.15 -5.40 -25.64
CA GLY A 231 19.32 -6.27 -25.65
C GLY A 231 19.55 -7.16 -26.88
N SER A 232 18.52 -7.53 -27.65
CA SER A 232 18.68 -8.31 -28.90
C SER A 232 17.41 -8.28 -29.76
N TYR A 233 17.50 -8.61 -31.05
CA TYR A 233 16.31 -8.73 -31.92
C TYR A 233 15.33 -9.83 -31.47
N GLN A 234 15.83 -10.96 -30.94
CA GLN A 234 14.99 -12.06 -30.46
C GLN A 234 13.99 -11.62 -29.38
N VAL A 235 14.29 -10.57 -28.62
CA VAL A 235 13.38 -10.02 -27.59
C VAL A 235 12.11 -9.39 -28.16
N LEU A 236 12.07 -9.11 -29.46
CA LEU A 236 10.90 -8.51 -30.11
C LEU A 236 9.90 -9.56 -30.60
N ASP A 237 10.33 -10.81 -30.76
CA ASP A 237 9.48 -11.90 -31.21
C ASP A 237 8.36 -12.21 -30.20
N GLU A 238 7.12 -12.34 -30.65
CA GLU A 238 5.95 -12.63 -29.81
C GLU A 238 6.16 -13.87 -28.91
N LYS A 239 6.80 -14.93 -29.42
CA LYS A 239 7.00 -16.19 -28.68
C LYS A 239 8.14 -16.12 -27.66
N TYR A 240 9.24 -15.44 -27.97
CA TYR A 240 10.46 -15.46 -27.13
C TYR A 240 10.65 -14.22 -26.26
N GLY A 241 10.08 -13.09 -26.67
CA GLY A 241 10.41 -11.75 -26.17
C GLY A 241 9.69 -11.26 -24.91
N GLY A 242 8.87 -12.09 -24.27
CA GLY A 242 8.04 -11.69 -23.14
C GLY A 242 8.27 -12.54 -21.90
N GLY A 243 7.96 -11.97 -20.74
CA GLY A 243 7.85 -12.73 -19.50
C GLY A 243 6.86 -13.90 -19.63
N ILE A 244 7.11 -14.98 -18.89
CA ILE A 244 6.28 -16.19 -18.91
C ILE A 244 4.91 -15.93 -18.22
N GLY A 245 4.74 -14.79 -17.53
CA GLY A 245 3.49 -14.33 -16.93
C GLY A 245 3.14 -12.87 -17.24
N GLY A 246 1.94 -12.42 -16.85
CA GLY A 246 1.51 -11.01 -16.98
C GLY A 246 1.07 -10.57 -18.39
N SER A 247 0.47 -9.37 -18.51
CA SER A 247 -0.08 -8.88 -19.79
C SER A 247 1.02 -8.61 -20.83
N ALA A 248 2.23 -8.25 -20.36
CA ALA A 248 3.43 -8.06 -21.19
C ALA A 248 3.84 -9.32 -21.99
N GLY A 249 3.45 -10.51 -21.53
CA GLY A 249 3.62 -11.76 -22.28
C GLY A 249 2.67 -11.89 -23.48
N THR A 250 1.60 -11.09 -23.54
CA THR A 250 0.60 -11.10 -24.61
C THR A 250 0.87 -10.01 -25.64
N SER A 251 0.57 -10.26 -26.91
CA SER A 251 0.63 -9.24 -27.97
C SER A 251 -0.12 -7.95 -27.59
N SER A 252 -1.31 -8.04 -27.00
CA SER A 252 -2.10 -6.86 -26.59
C SER A 252 -1.41 -6.01 -25.52
N GLY A 253 -0.79 -6.64 -24.52
CA GLY A 253 -0.02 -5.90 -23.51
C GLY A 253 1.24 -5.27 -24.07
N ARG A 254 1.93 -5.95 -25.00
CA ARG A 254 3.10 -5.39 -25.68
C ARG A 254 2.76 -4.20 -26.57
N ILE A 255 1.62 -4.24 -27.26
CA ILE A 255 1.09 -3.11 -28.05
C ILE A 255 0.91 -1.88 -27.15
N LEU A 256 0.25 -2.03 -26.00
CA LEU A 256 0.05 -0.94 -25.05
C LEU A 256 1.40 -0.36 -24.59
N GLU A 257 2.32 -1.23 -24.18
CA GLU A 257 3.64 -0.80 -23.72
C GLU A 257 4.47 -0.11 -24.81
N ALA A 258 4.45 -0.60 -26.05
CA ALA A 258 5.13 0.07 -27.15
C ALA A 258 4.47 1.42 -27.50
N PHE A 259 3.15 1.55 -27.41
CA PHE A 259 2.53 2.86 -27.55
C PHE A 259 2.99 3.84 -26.47
N LEU A 260 3.11 3.41 -25.22
CA LEU A 260 3.70 4.22 -24.16
C LEU A 260 5.14 4.62 -24.52
N ASP A 261 5.97 3.63 -24.86
CA ASP A 261 7.38 3.81 -25.17
C ASP A 261 7.60 4.73 -26.39
N CYS A 262 6.69 4.70 -27.37
CA CYS A 262 6.81 5.47 -28.63
C CYS A 262 6.15 6.85 -28.58
N THR A 263 5.35 7.15 -27.57
CA THR A 263 4.58 8.42 -27.54
C THR A 263 4.82 9.24 -26.29
N GLY A 264 5.23 8.62 -25.18
CA GLY A 264 5.18 9.24 -23.86
C GLY A 264 3.75 9.57 -23.40
N GLY A 265 2.74 9.20 -24.17
CA GLY A 265 1.33 9.37 -23.87
C GLY A 265 0.81 8.35 -22.87
N SER A 266 -0.49 8.10 -22.90
CA SER A 266 -1.13 7.06 -22.10
C SER A 266 -2.00 6.17 -22.98
N ALA A 267 -1.92 4.85 -22.82
CA ALA A 267 -2.62 3.90 -23.67
C ALA A 267 -3.52 2.97 -22.85
N HIS A 268 -4.70 2.67 -23.39
CA HIS A 268 -5.59 1.66 -22.85
C HIS A 268 -6.29 0.90 -23.96
N ARG A 269 -6.85 -0.26 -23.61
CA ARG A 269 -7.58 -1.15 -24.52
C ARG A 269 -9.04 -1.23 -24.13
N VAL A 270 -9.92 -1.17 -25.12
CA VAL A 270 -11.34 -1.50 -25.03
C VAL A 270 -11.55 -2.90 -25.62
N ASP A 271 -12.12 -3.80 -24.84
CA ASP A 271 -12.51 -5.14 -25.27
C ASP A 271 -13.85 -5.06 -26.01
N LEU A 272 -13.80 -5.14 -27.34
CA LEU A 272 -14.99 -5.00 -28.20
C LEU A 272 -15.94 -6.19 -28.06
N GLN A 273 -15.45 -7.37 -27.64
CA GLN A 273 -16.31 -8.52 -27.39
C GLN A 273 -17.15 -8.31 -26.14
N GLN A 274 -16.55 -7.76 -25.07
CA GLN A 274 -17.29 -7.38 -23.88
C GLN A 274 -18.31 -6.27 -24.16
N GLU A 275 -17.95 -5.26 -24.96
CA GLU A 275 -18.89 -4.21 -25.37
C GLU A 275 -20.07 -4.77 -26.17
N ARG A 276 -19.84 -5.79 -27.01
CA ARG A 276 -20.93 -6.51 -27.69
C ARG A 276 -21.84 -7.25 -26.71
N ILE A 277 -21.28 -7.91 -25.71
CA ILE A 277 -22.07 -8.59 -24.65
C ILE A 277 -22.92 -7.56 -23.88
N LYS A 278 -22.35 -6.41 -23.51
CA LYS A 278 -23.09 -5.32 -22.85
C LYS A 278 -24.22 -4.80 -23.72
N GLN A 279 -23.98 -4.64 -25.03
CA GLN A 279 -25.00 -4.21 -25.98
C GLN A 279 -26.15 -5.24 -26.06
N LEU A 280 -25.85 -6.53 -26.18
CA LEU A 280 -26.87 -7.59 -26.21
C LEU A 280 -27.71 -7.64 -24.93
N GLN A 281 -27.08 -7.46 -23.77
CA GLN A 281 -27.79 -7.39 -22.48
C GLN A 281 -28.68 -6.14 -22.40
N PHE A 282 -28.20 -5.01 -22.91
CA PHE A 282 -28.98 -3.77 -22.99
C PHE A 282 -30.20 -3.92 -23.89
N ASP A 283 -30.04 -4.53 -25.06
CA ASP A 283 -31.13 -4.76 -26.03
C ASP A 283 -32.20 -5.69 -25.45
N GLN A 284 -31.79 -6.73 -24.72
CA GLN A 284 -32.72 -7.60 -23.98
C GLN A 284 -33.49 -6.84 -22.89
N ALA A 285 -32.81 -5.94 -22.15
CA ALA A 285 -33.42 -5.18 -21.06
C ALA A 285 -34.34 -4.03 -21.54
N THR A 286 -34.14 -3.51 -22.75
CA THR A 286 -34.84 -2.33 -23.28
C THR A 286 -35.75 -2.62 -24.47
N ALA A 287 -35.99 -3.90 -24.78
CA ALA A 287 -36.85 -4.35 -25.86
C ALA A 287 -38.21 -3.61 -25.88
N GLY A 288 -38.47 -2.85 -26.96
CA GLY A 288 -39.69 -2.05 -27.14
C GLY A 288 -39.64 -0.61 -26.62
N ASN A 289 -38.54 -0.15 -26.00
CA ASN A 289 -38.37 1.23 -25.54
C ASN A 289 -37.35 2.02 -26.40
N SER A 290 -37.83 2.57 -27.52
CA SER A 290 -37.00 3.34 -28.47
C SER A 290 -36.37 4.63 -27.89
N SER A 291 -36.82 5.10 -26.72
CA SER A 291 -36.26 6.27 -26.04
C SER A 291 -34.91 5.97 -25.35
N ALA A 292 -34.64 4.72 -25.02
CA ALA A 292 -33.41 4.29 -24.36
C ALA A 292 -32.20 4.16 -25.33
N ALA A 293 -32.44 4.18 -26.64
CA ALA A 293 -31.40 3.97 -27.66
C ALA A 293 -30.21 4.94 -27.49
N ALA A 294 -30.44 6.20 -27.11
CA ALA A 294 -29.37 7.19 -26.96
C ALA A 294 -28.35 6.88 -25.85
N SER A 295 -28.70 5.96 -24.94
CA SER A 295 -27.87 5.46 -23.84
C SER A 295 -27.36 4.02 -24.06
N SER A 296 -27.49 3.46 -25.27
CA SER A 296 -26.94 2.12 -25.52
C SER A 296 -25.41 2.11 -25.39
N PRO A 297 -24.81 1.01 -24.91
CA PRO A 297 -23.35 0.87 -24.83
C PRO A 297 -22.62 1.22 -26.13
N SER A 298 -23.11 0.72 -27.27
CA SER A 298 -22.53 1.00 -28.59
C SER A 298 -22.53 2.51 -28.93
N ILE A 299 -23.64 3.22 -28.65
CA ILE A 299 -23.73 4.66 -28.92
C ILE A 299 -22.86 5.47 -27.95
N LEU A 300 -22.71 5.03 -26.70
CA LEU A 300 -21.80 5.68 -25.74
C LEU A 300 -20.34 5.52 -26.17
N LEU A 301 -19.94 4.32 -26.59
CA LEU A 301 -18.59 4.07 -27.12
C LEU A 301 -18.32 4.86 -28.39
N TRP A 302 -19.30 4.95 -29.31
CA TRP A 302 -19.19 5.81 -30.49
C TRP A 302 -18.97 7.28 -30.13
N LYS A 303 -19.72 7.81 -29.15
CA LYS A 303 -19.51 9.18 -28.64
C LYS A 303 -18.12 9.37 -28.04
N GLN A 304 -17.56 8.35 -27.38
CA GLN A 304 -16.17 8.38 -26.91
C GLN A 304 -15.19 8.41 -28.08
N LEU A 305 -15.40 7.59 -29.11
CA LEU A 305 -14.56 7.55 -30.32
C LEU A 305 -14.51 8.92 -31.03
N LEU A 306 -15.64 9.62 -31.13
CA LEU A 306 -15.70 10.99 -31.64
C LEU A 306 -14.86 11.97 -30.80
N ARG A 307 -14.84 11.81 -29.46
CA ARG A 307 -13.99 12.62 -28.56
C ARG A 307 -12.52 12.29 -28.75
N TYR A 308 -12.16 11.01 -28.87
CA TYR A 308 -10.77 10.59 -29.10
C TYR A 308 -10.24 11.15 -30.42
N LYS A 309 -11.02 11.07 -31.49
CA LYS A 309 -10.68 11.72 -32.77
C LYS A 309 -10.48 13.22 -32.60
N LYS A 310 -11.37 13.91 -31.89
CA LYS A 310 -11.24 15.36 -31.64
C LYS A 310 -9.97 15.71 -30.86
N LYS A 311 -9.56 14.85 -29.92
CA LYS A 311 -8.33 14.97 -29.14
C LYS A 311 -7.08 14.47 -29.88
N LYS A 312 -7.19 14.09 -31.15
CA LYS A 312 -6.10 13.49 -31.93
C LYS A 312 -5.42 12.32 -31.18
N CYS A 313 -6.22 11.43 -30.62
CA CYS A 313 -5.70 10.18 -30.06
C CYS A 313 -5.31 9.25 -31.22
N ILE A 314 -4.28 8.41 -31.02
CA ILE A 314 -4.04 7.29 -31.94
C ILE A 314 -5.09 6.22 -31.65
N LEU A 315 -5.74 5.74 -32.70
CA LEU A 315 -6.78 4.72 -32.63
C LEU A 315 -6.36 3.55 -33.52
N THR A 316 -6.23 2.37 -32.93
CA THR A 316 -5.96 1.14 -33.70
C THR A 316 -6.90 0.02 -33.27
N THR A 317 -7.20 -0.90 -34.17
CA THR A 317 -8.03 -2.06 -33.89
C THR A 317 -7.38 -3.33 -34.42
N GLN A 318 -7.67 -4.47 -33.79
CA GLN A 318 -7.23 -5.78 -34.30
C GLN A 318 -8.23 -6.88 -34.05
N LEU A 319 -8.22 -7.87 -34.94
CA LEU A 319 -8.90 -9.15 -34.78
C LEU A 319 -7.92 -10.13 -34.15
N ARG A 320 -7.99 -10.28 -32.83
CA ARG A 320 -7.14 -11.20 -32.06
C ARG A 320 -7.70 -12.60 -32.13
N GLN A 321 -6.87 -13.54 -32.58
CA GLN A 321 -7.21 -14.97 -32.62
C GLN A 321 -5.98 -15.83 -32.26
N LEU A 322 -6.12 -16.63 -31.19
CA LEU A 322 -5.03 -17.43 -30.59
C LEU A 322 -4.85 -18.83 -31.21
N SER A 323 -5.67 -19.21 -32.19
CA SER A 323 -5.70 -20.57 -32.78
C SER A 323 -4.80 -20.73 -34.01
N PHE A 324 -4.75 -21.96 -34.57
CA PHE A 324 -4.10 -22.24 -35.85
C PHE A 324 -4.54 -21.21 -36.91
N ASN A 325 -3.60 -20.78 -37.75
CA ASN A 325 -3.78 -19.75 -38.79
C ASN A 325 -3.83 -18.28 -38.31
N ALA A 326 -2.94 -17.93 -37.38
CA ALA A 326 -2.84 -16.59 -36.79
C ALA A 326 -2.55 -15.44 -37.78
N GLN A 327 -2.14 -15.74 -39.02
CA GLN A 327 -1.80 -14.74 -40.05
C GLN A 327 -2.77 -14.76 -41.25
N ASP A 328 -3.83 -15.58 -41.19
CA ASP A 328 -4.79 -15.71 -42.27
C ASP A 328 -5.61 -14.45 -42.48
N VAL A 329 -6.05 -14.27 -43.73
CA VAL A 329 -7.05 -13.30 -44.12
C VAL A 329 -8.43 -13.95 -43.96
N THR A 330 -9.35 -13.28 -43.27
CA THR A 330 -10.74 -13.74 -43.15
C THR A 330 -11.47 -13.69 -44.49
N ALA A 331 -12.62 -14.36 -44.60
CA ALA A 331 -13.47 -14.28 -45.79
C ALA A 331 -13.90 -12.82 -46.09
N MET A 332 -14.08 -12.02 -45.04
CA MET A 332 -14.39 -10.59 -45.13
C MET A 332 -13.17 -9.71 -45.41
N GLY A 333 -11.99 -10.32 -45.58
CA GLY A 333 -10.78 -9.66 -46.04
C GLY A 333 -9.86 -9.11 -44.95
N ILE A 334 -10.15 -9.30 -43.66
CA ILE A 334 -9.33 -8.78 -42.56
C ILE A 334 -8.21 -9.76 -42.18
N VAL A 335 -6.98 -9.28 -42.00
CA VAL A 335 -5.85 -10.10 -41.51
C VAL A 335 -5.93 -10.24 -40.00
N LYS A 336 -5.86 -11.48 -39.52
CA LYS A 336 -5.83 -11.77 -38.08
C LYS A 336 -4.52 -11.29 -37.44
N ASN A 337 -4.59 -10.89 -36.17
CA ASN A 337 -3.45 -10.50 -35.33
C ASN A 337 -2.56 -9.43 -35.98
N ARG A 338 -3.19 -8.49 -36.68
CA ARG A 338 -2.56 -7.31 -37.27
C ARG A 338 -3.33 -6.06 -36.86
N GLN A 339 -2.59 -5.00 -36.59
CA GLN A 339 -3.19 -3.72 -36.24
C GLN A 339 -3.63 -2.99 -37.51
N TYR A 340 -4.83 -2.43 -37.44
CA TYR A 340 -5.40 -1.51 -38.42
C TYR A 340 -5.53 -0.13 -37.77
N VAL A 341 -5.13 0.91 -38.48
CA VAL A 341 -5.18 2.29 -37.96
C VAL A 341 -6.52 2.91 -38.34
N ILE A 342 -7.27 3.41 -37.35
CA ILE A 342 -8.50 4.17 -37.59
C ILE A 342 -8.09 5.62 -37.85
N LEU A 343 -8.22 6.05 -39.10
CA LEU A 343 -7.84 7.40 -39.53
C LEU A 343 -8.96 8.41 -39.33
N HIS A 344 -10.22 7.97 -39.48
CA HIS A 344 -11.36 8.88 -39.45
C HIS A 344 -12.64 8.16 -39.00
N VAL A 345 -13.53 8.90 -38.34
CA VAL A 345 -14.90 8.46 -38.01
C VAL A 345 -15.90 9.57 -38.32
N THR A 346 -17.05 9.25 -38.92
CA THR A 346 -18.05 10.24 -39.30
C THR A 346 -19.47 9.68 -39.26
N GLU A 347 -20.47 10.56 -39.17
CA GLU A 347 -21.90 10.22 -39.20
C GLU A 347 -22.52 10.80 -40.47
N VAL A 348 -23.33 10.02 -41.18
CA VAL A 348 -24.01 10.42 -42.41
C VAL A 348 -25.49 10.04 -42.32
N GLY A 349 -26.38 11.03 -42.44
CA GLY A 349 -27.83 10.79 -42.44
C GLY A 349 -28.34 10.28 -43.80
N LEU A 350 -29.25 9.31 -43.77
CA LEU A 350 -30.01 8.87 -44.93
C LEU A 350 -31.33 9.65 -45.01
N PRO A 351 -31.66 10.27 -46.15
CA PRO A 351 -32.95 10.90 -46.33
C PRO A 351 -34.06 9.85 -46.32
N SER A 352 -35.05 10.00 -45.44
CA SER A 352 -36.22 9.12 -45.38
C SER A 352 -36.93 9.11 -46.74
N GLY A 353 -37.20 7.91 -47.28
CA GLY A 353 -37.97 7.77 -48.52
C GLY A 353 -39.29 8.54 -48.44
N GLN A 354 -39.71 9.15 -49.55
CA GLN A 354 -41.01 9.84 -49.66
C GLN A 354 -42.16 8.87 -49.38
N GLY A 355 -42.56 8.77 -48.11
CA GLY A 355 -43.53 7.79 -47.66
C GLY A 355 -44.04 8.07 -46.25
N GLY A 356 -44.66 9.24 -46.05
CA GLY A 356 -45.79 9.50 -45.13
C GLY A 356 -45.77 9.09 -43.64
N SER A 357 -44.76 8.41 -43.13
CA SER A 357 -44.64 8.03 -41.73
C SER A 357 -43.38 8.69 -41.15
N ALA A 358 -43.53 9.41 -40.04
CA ALA A 358 -42.46 10.06 -39.29
C ALA A 358 -41.50 9.04 -38.67
N SER A 359 -40.84 8.26 -39.52
CA SER A 359 -39.76 7.34 -39.19
C SER A 359 -38.47 8.14 -39.12
N ARG A 360 -37.81 8.01 -37.98
CA ARG A 360 -36.55 8.65 -37.57
C ARG A 360 -35.51 8.57 -38.71
N GLU A 361 -34.85 9.69 -39.03
CA GLU A 361 -33.70 9.71 -39.95
C GLU A 361 -32.70 8.62 -39.54
N GLU A 362 -32.41 7.70 -40.45
CA GLU A 362 -31.42 6.65 -40.24
C GLU A 362 -30.03 7.26 -40.42
N VAL A 363 -29.17 7.12 -39.40
CA VAL A 363 -27.82 7.68 -39.42
C VAL A 363 -26.82 6.54 -39.50
N LEU A 364 -26.04 6.52 -40.58
CA LEU A 364 -24.92 5.60 -40.77
C LEU A 364 -23.67 6.16 -40.10
N ARG A 365 -22.98 5.29 -39.35
CA ARG A 365 -21.73 5.62 -38.66
C ARG A 365 -20.59 4.94 -39.39
N PHE A 366 -19.69 5.72 -39.97
CA PHE A 366 -18.61 5.21 -40.80
C PHE A 366 -17.26 5.34 -40.12
N VAL A 367 -16.43 4.32 -40.30
CA VAL A 367 -15.05 4.27 -39.84
C VAL A 367 -14.14 4.08 -41.06
N LYS A 368 -13.14 4.94 -41.21
CA LYS A 368 -12.05 4.80 -42.19
C LYS A 368 -10.88 4.10 -41.51
N LEU A 369 -10.50 2.94 -42.03
CA LEU A 369 -9.34 2.19 -41.57
C LEU A 369 -8.26 2.15 -42.65
N LYS A 370 -7.00 2.06 -42.21
CA LYS A 370 -5.84 1.82 -43.08
C LYS A 370 -5.11 0.55 -42.66
N THR A 371 -4.83 -0.30 -43.64
CA THR A 371 -3.85 -1.40 -43.53
C THR A 371 -2.49 -0.93 -44.04
N VAL A 372 -1.43 -1.44 -43.42
CA VAL A 372 -0.03 -1.23 -43.86
C VAL A 372 0.63 -2.54 -44.27
N TRP A 373 -0.13 -3.61 -44.46
CA TRP A 373 0.41 -4.95 -44.66
C TRP A 373 0.43 -5.37 -46.13
N GLY A 374 0.13 -4.45 -47.07
CA GLY A 374 -0.08 -4.72 -48.49
C GLY A 374 -1.26 -5.65 -48.80
N ARG A 375 -2.01 -6.07 -47.77
CA ARG A 375 -3.17 -6.95 -47.83
C ARG A 375 -4.14 -6.59 -46.70
N GLY A 376 -5.31 -7.20 -46.70
CA GLY A 376 -6.23 -7.07 -45.56
C GLY A 376 -7.38 -6.08 -45.74
N MET A 377 -7.84 -5.86 -46.96
CA MET A 377 -8.91 -4.90 -47.27
C MET A 377 -10.30 -5.49 -46.99
N TRP A 378 -11.20 -4.67 -46.43
CA TRP A 378 -12.59 -5.06 -46.19
C TRP A 378 -13.32 -5.46 -47.48
N LYS A 379 -14.10 -6.54 -47.42
CA LYS A 379 -14.89 -7.09 -48.53
C LYS A 379 -16.39 -7.20 -48.23
N GLY A 380 -16.84 -6.68 -47.10
CA GLY A 380 -18.25 -6.64 -46.75
C GLY A 380 -18.94 -5.38 -47.25
N GLU A 381 -20.08 -5.09 -46.61
CA GLU A 381 -20.90 -3.94 -46.96
C GLU A 381 -20.09 -2.63 -46.90
N TRP A 382 -20.30 -1.76 -47.89
CA TRP A 382 -19.57 -0.49 -48.03
C TRP A 382 -18.06 -0.62 -48.22
N SER A 383 -17.56 -1.81 -48.59
CA SER A 383 -16.20 -1.96 -49.11
C SER A 383 -15.97 -1.11 -50.36
N ASN A 384 -14.71 -0.95 -50.76
CA ASN A 384 -14.31 -0.03 -51.84
C ASN A 384 -15.04 -0.29 -53.17
N ASP A 385 -15.32 -1.57 -53.48
CA ASP A 385 -15.96 -2.05 -54.71
C ASP A 385 -17.45 -2.39 -54.53
N ASP A 386 -18.04 -2.08 -53.37
CA ASP A 386 -19.43 -2.43 -53.05
C ASP A 386 -20.46 -1.58 -53.82
N SER A 387 -21.56 -2.20 -54.27
CA SER A 387 -22.64 -1.51 -55.01
C SER A 387 -23.43 -0.51 -54.17
N LYS A 388 -23.34 -0.56 -52.83
CA LYS A 388 -24.04 0.35 -51.93
C LYS A 388 -23.64 1.82 -52.13
N TRP A 389 -22.42 2.08 -52.60
CA TRP A 389 -21.99 3.43 -52.94
C TRP A 389 -22.80 4.01 -54.11
N GLU A 390 -23.09 3.18 -55.13
CA GLU A 390 -23.96 3.54 -56.26
C GLU A 390 -25.45 3.59 -55.86
N GLU A 391 -25.90 2.70 -54.98
CA GLU A 391 -27.29 2.69 -54.48
C GLU A 391 -27.61 3.94 -53.63
N HIS A 392 -26.61 4.46 -52.92
CA HIS A 392 -26.73 5.58 -51.99
C HIS A 392 -25.76 6.71 -52.33
N THR A 393 -25.77 7.19 -53.57
CA THR A 393 -24.86 8.25 -54.08
C THR A 393 -24.77 9.51 -53.20
N GLN A 394 -25.84 9.84 -52.46
CA GLN A 394 -25.83 10.95 -51.50
C GLN A 394 -24.83 10.76 -50.36
N VAL A 395 -24.64 9.53 -49.88
CA VAL A 395 -23.67 9.20 -48.81
C VAL A 395 -22.25 9.46 -49.32
N GLU A 396 -21.95 8.95 -50.52
CA GLU A 396 -20.67 9.18 -51.19
C GLU A 396 -20.42 10.68 -51.43
N GLN A 397 -21.44 11.42 -51.90
CA GLN A 397 -21.33 12.86 -52.12
C GLN A 397 -21.02 13.63 -50.81
N VAL A 398 -21.70 13.28 -49.70
CA VAL A 398 -21.42 13.88 -48.39
C VAL A 398 -19.98 13.59 -47.96
N MET A 399 -19.52 12.34 -48.08
CA MET A 399 -18.15 11.98 -47.74
C MET A 399 -17.09 12.68 -48.60
N ARG A 400 -17.32 12.79 -49.92
CA ARG A 400 -16.44 13.54 -50.83
C ARG A 400 -16.41 15.04 -50.54
N SER A 401 -17.52 15.59 -50.05
CA SER A 401 -17.62 17.03 -49.76
C SER A 401 -16.92 17.45 -48.48
N ASP A 402 -16.67 16.52 -47.53
CA ASP A 402 -15.90 16.79 -46.32
C ASP A 402 -14.41 16.49 -46.58
N PRO A 403 -13.54 17.51 -46.69
CA PRO A 403 -12.12 17.30 -46.97
C PRO A 403 -11.42 16.43 -45.92
N ARG A 404 -11.94 16.42 -44.68
CA ARG A 404 -11.37 15.64 -43.58
C ARG A 404 -11.55 14.13 -43.76
N CYS A 405 -12.49 13.71 -44.60
CA CYS A 405 -12.70 12.29 -44.93
C CYS A 405 -11.61 11.76 -45.86
N GLU A 406 -11.01 12.63 -46.69
CA GLU A 406 -10.10 12.24 -47.78
C GLU A 406 -10.66 11.02 -48.52
N PHE A 407 -11.91 11.13 -48.96
CA PHE A 407 -12.67 9.99 -49.45
C PHE A 407 -12.10 9.48 -50.78
N SER A 408 -11.79 8.19 -50.83
CA SER A 408 -11.35 7.48 -52.03
C SER A 408 -11.84 6.04 -51.97
N ARG A 409 -12.31 5.52 -53.11
CA ARG A 409 -12.67 4.10 -53.31
C ARG A 409 -11.53 3.30 -53.94
N SER A 410 -10.38 3.92 -54.23
CA SER A 410 -9.35 3.29 -55.06
C SER A 410 -8.65 2.10 -54.39
N GLY A 411 -8.59 2.08 -53.05
CA GLY A 411 -7.90 1.06 -52.26
C GLY A 411 -6.37 1.01 -52.39
N HIS A 412 -5.78 1.75 -53.33
CA HIS A 412 -4.34 1.76 -53.58
C HIS A 412 -3.51 2.34 -52.42
N ASP A 413 -4.13 3.15 -51.56
CA ASP A 413 -3.53 3.72 -50.36
C ASP A 413 -3.70 2.82 -49.12
N GLY A 414 -4.28 1.63 -49.28
CA GLY A 414 -4.60 0.71 -48.18
C GLY A 414 -5.76 1.18 -47.30
N CYS A 415 -6.53 2.19 -47.72
CA CYS A 415 -7.67 2.70 -46.98
C CYS A 415 -8.98 2.04 -47.42
N PHE A 416 -9.84 1.74 -46.46
CA PHE A 416 -11.22 1.30 -46.70
C PHE A 416 -12.17 1.88 -45.67
N TRP A 417 -13.46 1.87 -46.02
CA TRP A 417 -14.55 2.26 -45.15
C TRP A 417 -15.37 1.04 -44.73
N MET A 418 -15.92 1.09 -43.52
CA MET A 418 -16.93 0.16 -43.03
C MET A 418 -17.85 0.89 -42.06
N VAL A 419 -19.02 0.30 -41.80
CA VAL A 419 -19.92 0.82 -40.77
C VAL A 419 -19.46 0.42 -39.36
N TRP A 420 -19.78 1.24 -38.37
CA TRP A 420 -19.38 1.06 -36.97
C TRP A 420 -19.83 -0.29 -36.41
N GLU A 421 -21.03 -0.71 -36.77
CA GLU A 421 -21.64 -1.96 -36.37
C GLU A 421 -20.81 -3.17 -36.88
N ASP A 422 -20.36 -3.12 -38.14
CA ASP A 422 -19.48 -4.14 -38.71
C ASP A 422 -18.10 -4.16 -38.04
N LEU A 423 -17.57 -3.01 -37.61
CA LEU A 423 -16.32 -2.95 -36.85
C LEU A 423 -16.47 -3.69 -35.51
N LEU A 424 -17.55 -3.41 -34.78
CA LEU A 424 -17.86 -4.11 -33.52
C LEU A 424 -18.03 -5.62 -33.75
N ASP A 425 -18.55 -6.01 -34.91
CA ASP A 425 -18.76 -7.42 -35.25
C ASP A 425 -17.50 -8.15 -35.71
N THR A 426 -16.58 -7.44 -36.35
CA THR A 426 -15.40 -8.01 -37.01
C THR A 426 -14.17 -8.02 -36.11
N PHE A 427 -13.94 -6.98 -35.31
CA PHE A 427 -12.73 -6.82 -34.50
C PHE A 427 -12.98 -7.17 -33.03
N THR A 428 -11.91 -7.48 -32.30
CA THR A 428 -12.00 -7.91 -30.89
C THR A 428 -11.45 -6.87 -29.92
N GLU A 429 -10.50 -6.04 -30.35
CA GLU A 429 -9.80 -5.10 -29.48
C GLU A 429 -9.64 -3.75 -30.17
N LEU A 430 -9.93 -2.67 -29.44
CA LEU A 430 -9.66 -1.29 -29.82
C LEU A 430 -8.63 -0.71 -28.85
N PHE A 431 -7.51 -0.20 -29.36
CA PHE A 431 -6.49 0.50 -28.59
C PHE A 431 -6.63 2.00 -28.78
N VAL A 432 -6.60 2.73 -27.66
CA VAL A 432 -6.70 4.18 -27.62
C VAL A 432 -5.44 4.73 -26.96
N VAL A 433 -4.74 5.61 -27.64
CA VAL A 433 -3.51 6.26 -27.13
C VAL A 433 -3.73 7.77 -27.06
N HIS A 434 -3.70 8.29 -25.85
CA HIS A 434 -3.76 9.71 -25.58
C HIS A 434 -2.42 10.37 -25.85
N ILE A 435 -2.43 11.31 -26.78
CA ILE A 435 -1.30 12.21 -27.04
C ILE A 435 -1.60 13.51 -26.30
N PHE A 436 -0.81 13.77 -25.25
CA PHE A 436 -1.02 14.96 -24.43
C PHE A 436 -0.55 16.20 -25.16
N GLN A 437 -1.45 17.16 -25.33
CA GLN A 437 -1.18 18.38 -26.07
C GLN A 437 -0.42 19.39 -25.20
N PRO A 438 0.34 20.34 -25.78
CA PRO A 438 1.04 21.37 -25.01
C PRO A 438 0.12 22.22 -24.12
N GLU A 439 -1.16 22.34 -24.46
CA GLU A 439 -2.16 23.09 -23.69
C GLU A 439 -2.66 22.33 -22.46
N ASP A 440 -2.50 21.00 -22.42
CA ASP A 440 -2.93 20.17 -21.31
C ASP A 440 -2.08 20.46 -20.06
N ARG A 441 -2.74 20.54 -18.89
CA ARG A 441 -2.05 20.66 -17.60
C ARG A 441 -1.67 19.27 -17.13
N GLN A 442 -0.38 18.96 -17.22
CA GLN A 442 0.18 17.69 -16.84
C GLN A 442 0.92 17.80 -15.51
N TYR A 443 0.64 16.87 -14.60
CA TYR A 443 1.36 16.71 -13.34
C TYR A 443 1.84 15.27 -13.25
N SER A 444 3.16 15.06 -13.34
CA SER A 444 3.79 13.75 -13.12
C SER A 444 4.41 13.68 -11.73
N VAL A 445 4.19 12.57 -11.05
CA VAL A 445 4.69 12.32 -9.70
C VAL A 445 5.30 10.93 -9.64
N ARG A 446 6.62 10.88 -9.41
CA ARG A 446 7.33 9.65 -9.04
C ARG A 446 7.02 9.29 -7.59
N GLY A 447 6.62 8.04 -7.38
CA GLY A 447 6.34 7.49 -6.06
C GLY A 447 6.86 6.06 -5.93
N ASP A 448 6.78 5.55 -4.71
CA ASP A 448 7.37 4.28 -4.33
C ASP A 448 6.50 3.58 -3.29
N TRP A 449 6.27 2.28 -3.49
CA TRP A 449 5.81 1.39 -2.44
C TRP A 449 7.05 0.70 -1.86
N VAL A 450 7.45 1.05 -0.64
CA VAL A 450 8.67 0.50 -0.01
C VAL A 450 8.40 0.24 1.46
N GLY A 451 8.79 -0.95 1.92
CA GLY A 451 8.62 -1.44 3.28
C GLY A 451 7.20 -1.23 3.81
N THR A 452 7.08 -0.19 4.61
CA THR A 452 5.87 0.22 5.36
C THR A 452 4.76 0.76 4.46
N THR A 453 5.09 1.40 3.34
CA THR A 453 4.13 2.01 2.40
C THR A 453 3.64 1.02 1.34
N ALA A 454 4.27 -0.14 1.20
CA ALA A 454 3.79 -1.28 0.40
C ALA A 454 2.63 -1.99 1.13
N ALA A 455 1.54 -1.27 1.35
CA ALA A 455 0.52 -1.64 2.32
C ALA A 455 -0.62 -2.50 1.75
N GLY A 456 -0.68 -2.61 0.42
CA GLY A 456 -1.66 -3.44 -0.28
C GLY A 456 -3.04 -2.77 -0.41
N ALA A 457 -4.01 -3.53 -0.94
CA ALA A 457 -5.38 -3.07 -1.11
C ALA A 457 -6.12 -2.83 0.23
N PRO A 458 -7.14 -1.94 0.25
CA PRO A 458 -8.02 -1.82 1.40
C PRO A 458 -8.78 -3.12 1.66
N VAL A 459 -8.82 -3.57 2.91
CA VAL A 459 -9.47 -4.82 3.33
C VAL A 459 -10.97 -4.55 3.55
N LYS A 460 -11.84 -5.38 2.94
CA LYS A 460 -13.28 -5.38 3.25
C LYS A 460 -13.47 -5.87 4.68
N MET A 461 -13.70 -4.96 5.61
CA MET A 461 -14.10 -5.31 6.97
C MET A 461 -15.51 -5.92 6.95
N PRO A 462 -15.79 -6.96 7.74
CA PRO A 462 -17.14 -7.50 7.87
C PRO A 462 -18.10 -6.40 8.31
N VAL A 463 -19.09 -6.08 7.46
CA VAL A 463 -20.21 -5.23 7.85
C VAL A 463 -21.00 -6.02 8.91
N PRO A 464 -21.39 -5.43 10.05
CA PRO A 464 -22.29 -6.09 10.97
C PRO A 464 -23.53 -6.50 10.18
N THR A 465 -23.82 -7.81 10.11
CA THR A 465 -25.10 -8.29 9.60
C THR A 465 -26.19 -7.52 10.32
N ALA A 466 -27.02 -6.80 9.56
CA ALA A 466 -28.18 -6.12 10.08
C ALA A 466 -29.13 -7.16 10.69
N GLY A 467 -28.88 -7.48 11.96
CA GLY A 467 -29.84 -8.15 12.82
C GLY A 467 -30.77 -7.09 13.36
N ASP A 468 -32.03 -7.18 12.94
CA ASP A 468 -33.23 -6.55 13.50
C ASP A 468 -33.01 -5.59 14.69
N ASP A 469 -32.83 -4.31 14.39
CA ASP A 469 -33.14 -3.21 15.31
C ASP A 469 -34.02 -2.20 14.57
N HIS A 470 -35.31 -2.55 14.43
CA HIS A 470 -36.37 -1.58 14.20
C HIS A 470 -36.55 -0.73 15.46
N ASN A 471 -35.69 0.27 15.66
CA ASN A 471 -35.98 1.60 16.23
C ASN A 471 -34.71 2.33 16.68
N SER A 472 -33.85 2.69 15.73
CA SER A 472 -33.14 3.97 15.81
C SER A 472 -32.76 4.42 14.41
N SER A 473 -33.57 5.29 13.81
CA SER A 473 -33.24 5.97 12.56
C SER A 473 -31.90 6.69 12.71
N PRO A 474 -30.90 6.46 11.84
CA PRO A 474 -29.71 7.29 11.83
C PRO A 474 -30.09 8.61 11.15
N HIS A 475 -30.40 9.63 11.95
CA HIS A 475 -30.45 10.99 11.42
C HIS A 475 -29.05 11.36 10.87
N PRO A 476 -28.94 11.97 9.69
CA PRO A 476 -27.69 12.50 9.15
C PRO A 476 -27.35 13.82 9.85
N GLY A 477 -27.24 13.77 11.18
CA GLY A 477 -26.76 14.86 12.01
C GLY A 477 -25.25 14.74 12.13
N ARG A 478 -24.55 15.72 11.56
CA ARG A 478 -23.12 16.00 11.67
C ARG A 478 -22.57 15.58 13.04
N SER A 479 -22.07 14.35 13.15
CA SER A 479 -21.49 13.84 14.39
C SER A 479 -20.20 14.64 14.60
N LYS A 480 -20.24 15.66 15.45
CA LYS A 480 -19.02 16.36 15.85
C LYS A 480 -18.13 15.32 16.48
N GLU A 481 -17.08 14.89 15.78
CA GLU A 481 -16.11 13.93 16.31
C GLU A 481 -15.62 14.44 17.68
N ILE A 482 -15.88 13.65 18.72
CA ILE A 482 -15.66 14.03 20.11
C ILE A 482 -14.23 13.67 20.52
N LEU A 483 -13.59 14.55 21.28
CA LEU A 483 -12.30 14.27 21.93
C LEU A 483 -12.37 12.99 22.77
N ILE A 484 -11.29 12.21 22.73
CA ILE A 484 -11.21 10.92 23.39
C ILE A 484 -11.38 11.03 24.92
N GLU A 485 -10.93 12.13 25.53
CA GLU A 485 -11.08 12.42 26.97
C GLU A 485 -12.54 12.43 27.46
N LYS A 486 -13.49 12.73 26.57
CA LYS A 486 -14.93 12.80 26.90
C LYS A 486 -15.63 11.46 26.74
N THR A 487 -14.91 10.45 26.28
CA THR A 487 -15.44 9.12 26.03
C THR A 487 -15.11 8.19 27.19
N ARG A 488 -16.07 7.35 27.59
CA ARG A 488 -15.91 6.40 28.71
C ARG A 488 -15.25 5.09 28.26
N TRP A 489 -14.84 4.29 29.23
CA TRP A 489 -14.29 2.93 29.07
C TRP A 489 -15.13 2.06 28.12
N GLY A 490 -14.55 1.37 27.12
CA GLY A 490 -15.29 0.44 26.25
C GLY A 490 -14.44 -0.19 25.14
N TRP A 491 -15.04 -0.92 24.21
CA TRP A 491 -14.34 -1.51 23.05
C TRP A 491 -14.70 -0.82 21.72
N LEU A 492 -13.86 -1.00 20.69
CA LEU A 492 -14.04 -0.48 19.33
C LEU A 492 -13.94 -1.61 18.32
N HIS A 493 -14.70 -1.53 17.23
CA HIS A 493 -14.48 -2.40 16.08
C HIS A 493 -13.10 -2.19 15.49
N ASP A 494 -12.48 -3.28 15.06
CA ASP A 494 -11.16 -3.22 14.46
C ASP A 494 -11.24 -2.49 13.11
N ALA A 495 -10.29 -1.61 12.85
CA ALA A 495 -10.17 -0.91 11.57
C ALA A 495 -9.29 -1.71 10.59
N ASP A 496 -9.26 -1.31 9.32
CA ASP A 496 -8.29 -1.81 8.35
C ASP A 496 -6.86 -1.52 8.84
N PRO A 497 -5.97 -2.50 9.00
CA PRO A 497 -4.65 -2.27 9.61
C PRO A 497 -3.62 -1.57 8.72
N ASN A 498 -3.76 -1.58 7.38
CA ASN A 498 -2.62 -1.30 6.50
C ASN A 498 -2.88 -0.17 5.51
N TRP A 499 -4.06 -0.11 4.90
CA TRP A 499 -4.25 0.60 3.63
C TRP A 499 -3.87 2.09 3.67
N HIS A 500 -4.02 2.75 4.83
CA HIS A 500 -3.74 4.18 5.00
C HIS A 500 -2.26 4.51 4.76
N ARG A 501 -1.36 3.53 4.81
CA ARG A 501 0.08 3.74 4.63
C ARG A 501 0.50 3.77 3.16
N ASN A 502 -0.36 3.38 2.24
CA ASN A 502 -0.10 3.59 0.82
C ASN A 502 0.14 5.09 0.57
N PRO A 503 1.03 5.46 -0.37
CA PRO A 503 1.22 6.85 -0.76
C PRO A 503 -0.12 7.51 -1.10
N GLN A 504 -0.30 8.78 -0.71
CA GLN A 504 -1.55 9.51 -0.96
C GLN A 504 -1.25 10.86 -1.59
N PHE A 505 -2.09 11.27 -2.53
CA PHE A 505 -1.96 12.53 -3.25
C PHE A 505 -3.29 13.28 -3.21
N LYS A 506 -3.27 14.54 -2.79
CA LYS A 506 -4.45 15.39 -2.72
C LYS A 506 -4.57 16.22 -4.00
N LEU A 507 -5.74 16.14 -4.64
CA LEU A 507 -6.14 16.89 -5.82
C LEU A 507 -7.19 17.92 -5.41
N THR A 508 -6.98 19.19 -5.81
CA THR A 508 -7.92 20.30 -5.58
C THR A 508 -7.95 21.26 -6.76
N VAL A 509 -9.08 21.93 -6.98
CA VAL A 509 -9.16 23.06 -7.92
C VAL A 509 -8.73 24.33 -7.18
N PRO A 510 -7.74 25.10 -7.67
CA PRO A 510 -7.36 26.36 -7.06
C PRO A 510 -8.54 27.34 -7.01
N LEU A 511 -8.71 28.04 -5.89
CA LEU A 511 -9.77 29.05 -5.73
C LEU A 511 -9.53 30.28 -6.62
N GLU A 512 -8.26 30.59 -6.94
CA GLU A 512 -7.85 31.73 -7.76
C GLU A 512 -8.19 31.54 -9.25
N SER A 513 -8.23 30.30 -9.75
CA SER A 513 -8.72 30.00 -11.11
C SER A 513 -10.22 30.26 -11.27
N LEU A 514 -10.93 30.61 -10.19
CA LEU A 514 -12.37 30.92 -10.21
C LEU A 514 -12.67 32.41 -10.43
N SER A 515 -11.69 33.32 -10.45
CA SER A 515 -11.96 34.78 -10.41
C SER A 515 -11.88 35.53 -11.75
N THR A 516 -11.68 34.88 -12.89
CA THR A 516 -11.44 35.57 -14.18
C THR A 516 -12.65 35.67 -15.13
N GLY A 517 -13.88 35.45 -14.67
CA GLY A 517 -15.07 35.60 -15.52
C GLY A 517 -16.27 36.15 -14.77
N ASN A 518 -16.91 37.16 -15.33
CA ASN A 518 -18.07 37.89 -14.78
C ASN A 518 -19.37 37.07 -14.69
N ASP A 519 -19.30 35.75 -14.86
CA ASP A 519 -20.47 34.87 -14.96
C ASP A 519 -20.64 34.05 -13.66
N LYS A 520 -21.70 34.36 -12.92
CA LYS A 520 -21.91 33.90 -11.53
C LYS A 520 -22.64 32.55 -11.39
N THR A 521 -22.81 31.77 -12.45
CA THR A 521 -23.70 30.59 -12.41
C THR A 521 -23.17 29.30 -13.08
N VAL A 522 -21.94 29.25 -13.56
CA VAL A 522 -21.39 28.00 -14.13
C VAL A 522 -20.70 27.18 -13.03
N ASP A 523 -21.07 25.90 -12.90
CA ASP A 523 -20.35 24.91 -12.09
C ASP A 523 -18.91 24.81 -12.62
N LYS A 524 -17.95 25.41 -11.92
CA LYS A 524 -16.53 25.51 -12.32
C LYS A 524 -15.76 24.22 -12.03
N SER A 525 -16.40 23.08 -12.21
CA SER A 525 -15.75 21.77 -12.09
C SER A 525 -14.78 21.57 -13.25
N VAL A 526 -13.60 20.99 -12.95
CA VAL A 526 -12.66 20.56 -13.97
C VAL A 526 -13.10 19.19 -14.45
N ASN A 527 -13.64 19.12 -15.65
CA ASN A 527 -14.11 17.89 -16.29
C ASN A 527 -13.02 17.28 -17.16
N SER A 528 -13.20 16.01 -17.55
CA SER A 528 -12.28 15.28 -18.43
C SER A 528 -10.84 15.22 -17.91
N VAL A 529 -10.67 15.08 -16.59
CA VAL A 529 -9.37 14.77 -15.98
C VAL A 529 -9.05 13.30 -16.27
N LEU A 530 -7.83 13.04 -16.74
CA LEU A 530 -7.26 11.72 -16.93
C LEU A 530 -6.26 11.43 -15.81
N LEU A 531 -6.42 10.27 -15.17
CA LEU A 531 -5.51 9.74 -14.16
C LEU A 531 -4.81 8.52 -14.74
N SER A 532 -3.48 8.54 -14.77
CA SER A 532 -2.65 7.40 -15.18
C SER A 532 -1.74 6.97 -14.03
N LEU A 533 -1.65 5.67 -13.78
CA LEU A 533 -0.70 5.06 -12.85
C LEU A 533 0.12 4.01 -13.60
N THR A 534 1.42 4.24 -13.73
CA THR A 534 2.35 3.33 -14.42
C THR A 534 3.33 2.72 -13.43
N GLN A 535 3.63 1.42 -13.54
CA GLN A 535 4.72 0.79 -12.81
C GLN A 535 6.02 0.80 -13.61
N ARG A 536 7.15 0.65 -12.92
CA ARG A 536 8.47 0.49 -13.54
C ARG A 536 8.47 -0.61 -14.60
N ASP A 537 9.21 -0.42 -15.71
CA ASP A 537 9.35 -1.45 -16.75
C ASP A 537 10.20 -2.63 -16.25
N PHE A 538 9.55 -3.77 -15.99
CA PHE A 538 10.24 -4.99 -15.55
C PHE A 538 10.82 -5.81 -16.71
N ARG A 539 10.49 -5.52 -17.98
CA ARG A 539 11.00 -6.27 -19.14
C ARG A 539 12.50 -6.10 -19.32
N LEU A 540 13.02 -4.91 -19.02
CA LEU A 540 14.47 -4.62 -19.00
C LEU A 540 15.24 -5.54 -18.02
N TYR A 541 14.53 -6.20 -17.09
CA TYR A 541 15.09 -7.08 -16.07
C TYR A 541 14.51 -8.50 -16.12
N GLY A 542 13.74 -8.85 -17.16
CA GLY A 542 13.14 -10.18 -17.33
C GLY A 542 12.01 -10.53 -16.37
N GLY A 543 11.32 -9.54 -15.78
CA GLY A 543 10.21 -9.72 -14.85
C GLY A 543 8.82 -9.43 -15.44
N ASP A 544 7.78 -9.91 -14.77
CA ASP A 544 6.37 -9.66 -15.14
C ASP A 544 5.80 -8.42 -14.45
N ASN A 545 4.75 -7.84 -15.03
CA ASN A 545 3.99 -6.74 -14.42
C ASN A 545 3.23 -7.21 -13.17
N TYR A 546 3.19 -6.36 -12.15
CA TYR A 546 2.42 -6.58 -10.92
C TYR A 546 1.03 -5.97 -11.00
N ALA A 547 0.09 -6.54 -10.24
CA ALA A 547 -1.25 -6.00 -10.10
C ALA A 547 -1.23 -4.69 -9.28
N ILE A 548 -1.21 -3.55 -9.97
CA ILE A 548 -1.32 -2.19 -9.42
C ILE A 548 -2.76 -1.69 -9.54
N ASN A 549 -3.19 -0.80 -8.66
CA ASN A 549 -4.54 -0.21 -8.64
C ASN A 549 -4.48 1.20 -8.03
N PHE A 550 -5.54 1.97 -8.18
CA PHE A 550 -5.72 3.19 -7.39
C PHE A 550 -7.19 3.46 -7.08
N VAL A 551 -7.40 4.28 -6.06
CA VAL A 551 -8.72 4.83 -5.73
C VAL A 551 -8.66 6.33 -5.53
N LEU A 552 -9.70 7.02 -6.00
CA LEU A 552 -9.93 8.44 -5.81
C LEU A 552 -11.09 8.65 -4.83
N LEU A 553 -10.78 9.16 -3.64
CA LEU A 553 -11.74 9.43 -2.57
C LEU A 553 -12.07 10.92 -2.49
N ARG A 554 -13.34 11.29 -2.45
CA ARG A 554 -13.79 12.66 -2.24
C ARG A 554 -14.03 12.92 -0.75
N GLU A 555 -13.40 13.97 -0.23
CA GLU A 555 -13.60 14.49 1.11
C GLU A 555 -14.13 15.94 1.08
N LYS A 556 -14.94 16.29 2.07
CA LYS A 556 -15.45 17.66 2.23
C LYS A 556 -14.32 18.56 2.72
N LEU A 557 -13.99 19.59 1.94
CA LEU A 557 -13.02 20.59 2.36
C LEU A 557 -13.61 21.40 3.52
N THR A 558 -12.89 21.51 4.63
CA THR A 558 -13.29 22.41 5.72
C THR A 558 -12.67 23.78 5.48
N LEU A 559 -13.36 24.86 5.87
CA LEU A 559 -12.83 26.24 5.76
C LEU A 559 -11.43 26.39 6.38
N ALA A 560 -11.12 25.63 7.43
CA ALA A 560 -9.81 25.60 8.08
C ALA A 560 -8.70 24.97 7.22
N THR A 561 -9.03 24.01 6.35
CA THR A 561 -8.07 23.30 5.47
C THR A 561 -7.95 23.91 4.08
N ALA A 562 -8.89 24.79 3.69
CA ALA A 562 -8.87 25.48 2.39
C ALA A 562 -7.88 26.66 2.35
N ALA A 563 -7.61 27.29 3.51
CA ALA A 563 -6.82 28.52 3.62
C ALA A 563 -5.44 28.33 4.30
N SER A 564 -5.12 27.13 4.80
CA SER A 564 -3.85 26.88 5.47
C SER A 564 -2.75 26.47 4.49
N ASN A 565 -1.53 27.00 4.69
CA ASN A 565 -0.31 26.49 4.05
C ASN A 565 0.19 25.17 4.70
N ASP A 566 -0.61 24.56 5.55
CA ASP A 566 -0.27 23.30 6.21
C ASP A 566 -0.33 22.14 5.21
N PRO A 567 0.54 21.12 5.37
CA PRO A 567 0.51 19.95 4.52
C PRO A 567 -0.84 19.22 4.61
N PRO A 568 -1.31 18.60 3.52
CA PRO A 568 -2.61 17.97 3.50
C PRO A 568 -2.69 16.79 4.48
N PRO A 569 -3.82 16.60 5.18
CA PRO A 569 -3.98 15.52 6.14
C PRO A 569 -4.10 14.16 5.43
N ALA A 570 -3.53 13.11 6.04
CA ALA A 570 -3.68 11.76 5.54
C ALA A 570 -5.08 11.19 5.76
N ILE A 571 -5.52 10.35 4.83
CA ILE A 571 -6.72 9.53 4.95
C ILE A 571 -6.38 8.23 5.68
N TRP A 572 -7.04 8.00 6.81
CA TRP A 572 -6.76 6.88 7.70
C TRP A 572 -7.75 5.71 7.55
N GLU A 573 -8.89 5.96 6.93
CA GLU A 573 -9.98 5.00 6.77
C GLU A 573 -10.45 4.95 5.33
N PHE A 574 -10.67 3.75 4.82
CA PHE A 574 -11.31 3.56 3.52
C PHE A 574 -12.83 3.59 3.68
N LYS A 575 -13.49 4.55 3.04
CA LYS A 575 -14.95 4.64 2.99
C LYS A 575 -15.41 4.46 1.55
N ARG A 576 -16.06 3.34 1.26
CA ARG A 576 -16.53 3.03 -0.10
C ARG A 576 -17.48 4.10 -0.65
N SER A 577 -18.31 4.71 0.20
CA SER A 577 -19.23 5.81 -0.16
C SER A 577 -18.52 7.09 -0.59
N HIS A 578 -17.21 7.24 -0.34
CA HIS A 578 -16.41 8.38 -0.76
C HIS A 578 -15.67 8.12 -2.09
N VAL A 579 -15.71 6.90 -2.62
CA VAL A 579 -15.06 6.56 -3.90
C VAL A 579 -15.78 7.26 -5.04
N VAL A 580 -15.06 8.09 -5.79
CA VAL A 580 -15.56 8.76 -6.99
C VAL A 580 -15.03 8.10 -8.25
N ALA A 581 -13.81 7.58 -8.19
CA ALA A 581 -13.21 6.82 -9.27
C ALA A 581 -12.25 5.76 -8.71
N GLU A 582 -12.06 4.69 -9.45
CA GLU A 582 -11.05 3.66 -9.20
C GLU A 582 -10.65 3.02 -10.52
N ALA A 583 -9.46 2.42 -10.53
CA ALA A 583 -8.98 1.60 -11.64
C ALA A 583 -8.17 0.43 -11.07
N HIS A 584 -8.33 -0.72 -11.72
CA HIS A 584 -7.72 -1.98 -11.31
C HIS A 584 -7.08 -2.66 -12.52
N SER A 585 -5.85 -3.13 -12.38
CA SER A 585 -5.09 -3.75 -13.50
C SER A 585 -5.50 -5.19 -13.79
N TYR A 586 -6.46 -5.69 -13.03
CA TYR A 586 -7.06 -7.01 -13.14
C TYR A 586 -8.50 -6.93 -12.62
N GLU A 587 -9.38 -7.74 -13.18
CA GLU A 587 -10.74 -7.85 -12.68
C GLU A 587 -10.73 -8.62 -11.36
N THR A 588 -10.91 -7.90 -10.24
CA THR A 588 -11.43 -8.55 -9.04
C THR A 588 -12.87 -8.95 -9.36
N SER A 589 -13.16 -10.24 -9.42
CA SER A 589 -14.51 -10.79 -9.44
C SER A 589 -15.28 -10.32 -8.21
N SER A 590 -15.82 -9.10 -8.27
CA SER A 590 -16.70 -8.50 -7.29
C SER A 590 -17.53 -7.41 -7.96
N ALA A 591 -18.41 -7.83 -8.86
CA ALA A 591 -19.50 -7.00 -9.36
C ALA A 591 -20.62 -7.84 -9.98
N ILE A 592 -21.16 -8.84 -9.27
CA ILE A 592 -22.56 -9.28 -9.45
C ILE A 592 -23.09 -9.68 -8.06
N ASP A 593 -24.02 -8.89 -7.53
CA ASP A 593 -24.95 -9.34 -6.50
C ASP A 593 -25.78 -10.50 -7.07
N LEU A 594 -25.49 -11.72 -6.63
CA LEU A 594 -26.41 -12.85 -6.75
C LEU A 594 -26.71 -13.36 -5.32
N PRO A 595 -28.00 -13.62 -5.00
CA PRO A 595 -28.38 -14.05 -3.66
C PRO A 595 -27.79 -15.43 -3.31
N PRO A 596 -27.62 -15.74 -2.01
CA PRO A 596 -26.80 -16.86 -1.57
C PRO A 596 -27.47 -18.21 -1.84
N ALA A 597 -26.79 -19.08 -2.59
CA ALA A 597 -26.96 -20.52 -2.48
C ALA A 597 -26.01 -21.05 -1.40
N THR A 598 -26.52 -21.98 -0.61
CA THR A 598 -26.05 -22.53 0.67
C THR A 598 -24.61 -23.08 0.71
N PRO A 599 -23.98 -23.15 1.90
CA PRO A 599 -22.54 -23.39 2.05
C PRO A 599 -22.16 -24.87 1.96
N ALA A 600 -21.13 -25.17 1.17
CA ALA A 600 -20.33 -26.39 1.31
C ALA A 600 -18.90 -26.04 1.77
N THR A 601 -18.44 -26.83 2.72
CA THR A 601 -17.26 -26.75 3.60
C THR A 601 -15.91 -26.39 2.91
N PRO A 602 -15.02 -25.59 3.53
CA PRO A 602 -13.70 -25.30 2.96
C PRO A 602 -12.65 -26.32 3.42
N ALA A 603 -11.82 -26.79 2.49
CA ALA A 603 -10.57 -27.49 2.75
C ALA A 603 -9.37 -26.61 2.36
N LEU A 604 -8.35 -26.62 3.22
CA LEU A 604 -7.11 -25.84 3.19
C LEU A 604 -6.17 -26.23 2.04
N SER A 605 -5.53 -25.25 1.38
CA SER A 605 -4.13 -25.37 0.91
C SER A 605 -3.49 -24.00 0.63
N HIS A 606 -2.18 -23.93 0.89
CA HIS A 606 -1.29 -22.76 0.88
C HIS A 606 -0.95 -22.23 -0.53
N PRO A 607 -0.44 -20.98 -0.66
CA PRO A 607 0.00 -20.45 -1.96
C PRO A 607 1.38 -21.03 -2.31
N ALA A 608 1.45 -21.76 -3.43
CA ALA A 608 2.69 -22.16 -4.06
C ALA A 608 2.89 -21.36 -5.36
N THR A 609 4.09 -20.82 -5.49
CA THR A 609 4.71 -20.30 -6.72
C THR A 609 4.53 -21.28 -7.88
N PRO A 610 4.16 -20.87 -9.11
CA PRO A 610 4.09 -21.80 -10.22
C PRO A 610 5.51 -22.10 -10.74
N MET A 611 5.93 -23.36 -10.57
CA MET A 611 7.05 -23.96 -11.28
C MET A 611 6.63 -24.50 -12.64
N ALA A 612 7.61 -24.57 -13.54
CA ALA A 612 7.53 -24.78 -14.97
C ALA A 612 6.98 -26.14 -15.45
N GLY A 613 6.34 -26.10 -16.63
CA GLY A 613 6.51 -27.08 -17.71
C GLY A 613 5.71 -28.38 -17.67
N VAL A 614 4.62 -28.47 -18.46
CA VAL A 614 4.24 -29.69 -19.20
C VAL A 614 3.53 -29.29 -20.50
N VAL A 615 4.08 -29.76 -21.62
CA VAL A 615 3.49 -29.73 -22.97
C VAL A 615 2.42 -30.82 -23.04
N ALA A 616 1.19 -30.51 -23.45
CA ALA A 616 0.14 -31.51 -23.67
C ALA A 616 -0.42 -31.43 -25.09
N ASN A 617 -0.24 -32.55 -25.81
CA ASN A 617 -0.67 -32.81 -27.17
C ASN A 617 -2.20 -32.85 -27.33
N ALA A 618 -2.62 -32.55 -28.56
CA ALA A 618 -3.98 -32.64 -29.05
C ALA A 618 -4.50 -34.08 -29.18
N ALA A 619 -5.74 -34.31 -28.75
CA ALA A 619 -6.68 -35.25 -29.36
C ALA A 619 -8.10 -34.85 -28.95
N GLY A 620 -9.00 -34.76 -29.94
CA GLY A 620 -10.31 -34.13 -29.79
C GLY A 620 -11.36 -34.96 -29.04
N MET A 621 -12.37 -34.24 -28.54
CA MET A 621 -13.79 -34.60 -28.58
C MET A 621 -14.58 -33.39 -28.04
N SER A 622 -15.61 -33.00 -28.79
CA SER A 622 -16.47 -31.83 -28.56
C SER A 622 -17.31 -31.97 -27.29
N ALA A 623 -17.18 -31.01 -26.36
CA ALA A 623 -18.07 -30.79 -25.23
C ALA A 623 -18.34 -29.27 -25.08
N PRO A 624 -19.52 -28.85 -24.59
CA PRO A 624 -19.98 -27.47 -24.68
C PRO A 624 -19.12 -26.53 -23.82
N VAL A 625 -18.74 -25.40 -24.42
CA VAL A 625 -17.93 -24.34 -23.81
C VAL A 625 -18.70 -23.73 -22.66
N THR A 626 -18.36 -24.10 -21.43
CA THR A 626 -18.61 -23.26 -20.25
C THR A 626 -17.68 -22.06 -20.35
N SER A 627 -18.25 -20.85 -20.28
CA SER A 627 -17.54 -19.58 -20.34
C SER A 627 -16.57 -19.44 -19.16
N GLY A 628 -15.35 -19.93 -19.31
CA GLY A 628 -14.25 -19.56 -18.42
C GLY A 628 -13.92 -18.10 -18.66
N GLN A 629 -14.19 -17.23 -17.69
CA GLN A 629 -13.69 -15.86 -17.71
C GLN A 629 -12.16 -15.90 -17.84
N SER A 630 -11.64 -15.34 -18.93
CA SER A 630 -10.22 -15.13 -19.15
C SER A 630 -9.66 -14.31 -17.98
N LYS A 631 -8.75 -14.89 -17.19
CA LYS A 631 -8.05 -14.14 -16.13
C LYS A 631 -7.28 -12.99 -16.79
N THR A 632 -7.70 -11.75 -16.54
CA THR A 632 -6.99 -10.56 -16.98
C THR A 632 -5.64 -10.50 -16.28
N LEU A 633 -4.57 -10.43 -17.08
CA LEU A 633 -3.20 -10.35 -16.58
C LEU A 633 -2.86 -8.88 -16.26
N PRO A 634 -2.01 -8.60 -15.25
CA PRO A 634 -1.67 -7.24 -14.91
C PRO A 634 -1.02 -6.44 -16.05
N GLU A 635 -1.51 -5.22 -16.27
CA GLU A 635 -0.98 -4.25 -17.22
C GLU A 635 0.06 -3.31 -16.58
N ARG A 636 0.98 -2.74 -17.41
CA ARG A 636 2.02 -1.81 -16.94
C ARG A 636 1.47 -0.45 -16.54
N GLU A 637 0.47 0.04 -17.27
CA GLU A 637 -0.22 1.31 -17.00
C GLU A 637 -1.71 1.06 -16.72
N LEU A 638 -2.25 1.85 -15.80
CA LEU A 638 -3.65 1.96 -15.50
C LEU A 638 -4.18 3.34 -15.82
N VAL A 639 -5.27 3.41 -16.57
CA VAL A 639 -5.86 4.68 -17.00
C VAL A 639 -7.29 4.79 -16.51
N LYS A 640 -7.64 5.94 -15.94
CA LYS A 640 -9.02 6.34 -15.67
C LYS A 640 -9.30 7.69 -16.29
N GLU A 641 -10.23 7.70 -17.23
CA GLU A 641 -10.66 8.88 -17.95
C GLU A 641 -11.93 9.51 -17.38
N ASP A 642 -12.26 10.71 -17.90
CA ASP A 642 -13.49 11.45 -17.65
C ASP A 642 -13.79 11.65 -16.15
N VAL A 643 -12.73 11.86 -15.35
CA VAL A 643 -12.86 12.21 -13.94
C VAL A 643 -13.23 13.70 -13.82
N THR A 644 -14.20 14.00 -12.95
CA THR A 644 -14.61 15.36 -12.62
C THR A 644 -14.10 15.76 -11.24
N ILE A 645 -13.36 16.88 -11.17
CA ILE A 645 -12.86 17.46 -9.93
C ILE A 645 -13.61 18.77 -9.66
N ALA A 646 -14.55 18.72 -8.73
CA ALA A 646 -15.35 19.88 -8.35
C ALA A 646 -14.59 20.86 -7.41
N PRO A 647 -14.80 22.18 -7.54
CA PRO A 647 -14.24 23.16 -6.61
C PRO A 647 -14.81 23.00 -5.19
N GLY A 648 -14.05 23.40 -4.18
CA GLY A 648 -14.47 23.34 -2.77
C GLY A 648 -14.51 21.93 -2.16
N ALA A 649 -14.02 20.91 -2.87
CA ALA A 649 -13.78 19.56 -2.35
C ALA A 649 -12.30 19.19 -2.48
N ALA A 650 -11.84 18.26 -1.64
CA ALA A 650 -10.52 17.63 -1.79
C ALA A 650 -10.70 16.19 -2.26
N TYR A 651 -9.90 15.78 -3.23
CA TYR A 651 -9.89 14.41 -3.72
C TYR A 651 -8.55 13.78 -3.34
N TYR A 652 -8.56 12.58 -2.78
CA TYR A 652 -7.35 11.84 -2.43
C TYR A 652 -7.20 10.68 -3.39
N LEU A 653 -6.10 10.67 -4.12
CA LEU A 653 -5.67 9.60 -5.00
C LEU A 653 -4.67 8.72 -4.26
N ILE A 654 -5.03 7.46 -4.04
CA ILE A 654 -4.21 6.49 -3.31
C ILE A 654 -3.87 5.33 -4.25
N PRO A 655 -2.66 5.29 -4.82
CA PRO A 655 -2.16 4.13 -5.55
C PRO A 655 -1.71 3.02 -4.60
N TYR A 656 -2.03 1.76 -4.93
CA TYR A 656 -1.66 0.58 -4.16
C TYR A 656 -1.47 -0.65 -5.04
N THR A 657 -0.61 -1.55 -4.62
CA THR A 657 -0.54 -2.91 -5.17
C THR A 657 -1.66 -3.77 -4.58
N THR A 658 -2.17 -4.75 -5.32
CA THR A 658 -3.17 -5.69 -4.79
C THR A 658 -2.71 -6.36 -3.51
N ASN A 659 -1.48 -6.89 -3.56
CA ASN A 659 -0.87 -7.58 -2.44
C ASN A 659 0.04 -6.61 -1.67
N PRO A 660 0.04 -6.66 -0.33
CA PRO A 660 1.01 -5.91 0.47
C PRO A 660 2.43 -6.46 0.27
N LYS A 661 3.45 -5.69 0.68
CA LYS A 661 4.88 -6.00 0.63
C LYS A 661 5.47 -6.16 -0.78
N VAL A 662 4.73 -5.75 -1.81
CA VAL A 662 5.29 -5.64 -3.15
C VAL A 662 5.98 -4.28 -3.25
N GLU A 663 7.31 -4.30 -3.35
CA GLU A 663 8.11 -3.09 -3.40
C GLU A 663 8.46 -2.73 -4.85
N MET A 664 8.08 -1.53 -5.28
CA MET A 664 8.42 -1.01 -6.60
C MET A 664 8.21 0.50 -6.68
N GLU A 665 8.80 1.10 -7.72
CA GLU A 665 8.53 2.47 -8.13
C GLU A 665 7.29 2.53 -9.03
N PHE A 666 6.54 3.62 -8.91
CA PHE A 666 5.43 3.95 -9.79
C PHE A 666 5.48 5.42 -10.22
N PHE A 667 4.77 5.72 -11.30
CA PHE A 667 4.66 7.03 -11.91
C PHE A 667 3.18 7.37 -12.02
N LEU A 668 2.77 8.42 -11.33
CA LEU A 668 1.40 8.91 -11.32
C LEU A 668 1.30 10.15 -12.19
N ARG A 669 0.41 10.13 -13.19
CA ARG A 669 0.15 11.27 -14.07
C ARG A 669 -1.29 11.75 -13.91
N VAL A 670 -1.44 13.06 -13.72
CA VAL A 670 -2.74 13.75 -13.71
C VAL A 670 -2.74 14.74 -14.87
N VAL A 671 -3.61 14.50 -15.85
CA VAL A 671 -3.74 15.35 -17.03
C VAL A 671 -5.11 15.99 -17.04
N ALA A 672 -5.16 17.32 -17.11
CA ALA A 672 -6.40 18.07 -17.00
C ALA A 672 -6.45 19.24 -18.00
N PRO A 673 -7.63 19.58 -18.55
CA PRO A 673 -7.78 20.73 -19.44
C PRO A 673 -7.68 22.07 -18.71
N GLN A 674 -7.75 22.07 -17.38
CA GLN A 674 -7.62 23.26 -16.53
C GLN A 674 -6.71 22.93 -15.32
N PRO A 675 -6.10 23.94 -14.68
CA PRO A 675 -5.18 23.71 -13.56
C PRO A 675 -5.83 22.92 -12.40
N VAL A 676 -5.16 21.85 -11.98
CA VAL A 676 -5.50 21.06 -10.79
C VAL A 676 -4.27 21.04 -9.89
N ARG A 677 -4.41 21.41 -8.63
CA ARG A 677 -3.31 21.33 -7.67
C ARG A 677 -3.17 19.90 -7.18
N VAL A 678 -2.01 19.29 -7.41
CA VAL A 678 -1.64 17.95 -6.93
C VAL A 678 -0.60 18.08 -5.83
N GLU A 679 -0.90 17.57 -4.64
CA GLU A 679 -0.02 17.67 -3.46
C GLU A 679 0.25 16.29 -2.87
N ARG A 680 1.52 15.93 -2.66
CA ARG A 680 1.86 14.70 -1.92
C ARG A 680 1.48 14.86 -0.46
N VAL A 681 0.70 13.92 0.06
CA VAL A 681 0.41 13.83 1.49
C VAL A 681 1.65 13.33 2.22
N PRO A 682 2.08 13.97 3.32
CA PRO A 682 3.21 13.49 4.09
C PRO A 682 3.01 12.02 4.51
N PRO A 683 4.06 11.19 4.45
CA PRO A 683 3.97 9.81 4.86
C PRO A 683 3.59 9.72 6.35
N ILE A 684 2.74 8.75 6.66
CA ILE A 684 2.39 8.41 8.03
C ILE A 684 3.63 7.87 8.74
N MET A 685 3.89 8.34 9.95
CA MET A 685 5.03 7.91 10.75
C MET A 685 4.66 6.62 11.48
N SER A 686 5.48 5.59 11.36
CA SER A 686 5.25 4.28 11.98
C SER A 686 6.40 3.92 12.91
N VAL A 687 6.07 3.44 14.12
CA VAL A 687 7.03 2.78 15.02
C VAL A 687 6.61 1.32 15.16
N ILE A 688 7.55 0.41 14.90
CA ILE A 688 7.33 -1.03 15.02
C ILE A 688 8.15 -1.57 16.20
N ARG A 689 7.51 -2.40 17.02
CA ARG A 689 8.10 -3.16 18.12
C ARG A 689 7.71 -4.63 18.00
N THR A 690 8.58 -5.50 18.45
CA THR A 690 8.29 -6.94 18.53
C THR A 690 8.23 -7.36 19.98
N GLY A 691 7.47 -8.41 20.27
CA GLY A 691 7.35 -8.95 21.62
C GLY A 691 6.89 -10.41 21.62
N ARG A 692 6.81 -11.00 22.82
CA ARG A 692 6.39 -12.39 23.02
C ARG A 692 5.44 -12.55 24.21
N TRP A 693 4.44 -13.41 24.06
CA TRP A 693 3.62 -13.97 25.12
C TRP A 693 4.16 -15.35 25.49
N ARG A 694 4.38 -15.58 26.78
CA ARG A 694 4.98 -16.78 27.38
C ARG A 694 4.03 -17.35 28.42
N ALA A 695 3.81 -18.66 28.39
CA ALA A 695 3.01 -19.37 29.37
C ALA A 695 3.85 -19.72 30.60
N ASP A 696 3.17 -20.19 31.64
CA ASP A 696 3.81 -20.74 32.84
C ASP A 696 3.99 -22.26 32.64
N ASP A 697 5.22 -22.77 32.73
CA ASP A 697 5.61 -24.16 32.37
C ASP A 697 5.18 -25.22 33.41
N GLY A 698 4.26 -24.91 34.32
CA GLY A 698 3.95 -25.72 35.51
C GLY A 698 3.16 -27.03 35.30
N ALA A 699 3.13 -27.65 34.12
CA ALA A 699 2.26 -28.82 33.87
C ALA A 699 2.80 -29.92 32.93
N ALA A 700 4.12 -30.12 32.86
CA ALA A 700 4.68 -31.25 32.11
C ALA A 700 5.95 -31.84 32.78
N ASN A 701 5.79 -32.44 33.96
CA ASN A 701 6.63 -33.56 34.41
C ASN A 701 6.01 -34.17 35.68
N ASN A 702 5.18 -35.19 35.49
CA ASN A 702 5.04 -36.22 36.51
C ASN A 702 6.26 -37.12 36.33
N ASP A 703 7.36 -36.85 37.04
CA ASP A 703 8.29 -37.87 37.52
C ASP A 703 9.24 -37.27 38.57
N THR A 704 9.07 -37.75 39.80
CA THR A 704 10.01 -37.87 40.93
C THR A 704 11.00 -36.74 41.28
N ASN A 705 10.87 -36.25 42.53
CA ASN A 705 11.90 -35.68 43.42
C ASN A 705 12.97 -34.75 42.80
N ASN A 706 12.70 -33.44 42.77
CA ASN A 706 13.72 -32.46 43.19
C ASN A 706 13.13 -31.06 43.48
N THR A 707 13.63 -30.46 44.54
CA THR A 707 13.38 -29.10 45.02
C THR A 707 14.15 -28.07 44.20
N SER A 708 13.49 -27.42 43.26
CA SER A 708 13.87 -26.08 42.76
C SER A 708 12.70 -25.49 41.98
N GLY A 709 12.35 -24.23 42.26
CA GLY A 709 11.22 -23.53 41.68
C GLY A 709 11.18 -23.61 40.15
N GLY A 710 9.97 -23.76 39.60
CA GLY A 710 9.72 -23.84 38.17
C GLY A 710 10.20 -22.59 37.45
N THR A 711 11.42 -22.63 36.93
CA THR A 711 11.89 -21.77 35.86
C THR A 711 11.67 -22.51 34.54
N SER A 712 11.12 -21.80 33.55
CA SER A 712 11.23 -22.21 32.16
C SER A 712 12.69 -22.54 31.82
N SER A 713 12.92 -23.38 30.80
CA SER A 713 14.27 -23.74 30.34
C SER A 713 15.18 -22.53 29.98
N THR A 714 14.63 -21.31 29.94
CA THR A 714 15.33 -20.04 29.68
C THR A 714 15.38 -19.06 30.87
N GLY A 715 14.79 -19.38 32.02
CA GLY A 715 14.83 -18.53 33.23
C GLY A 715 13.92 -17.27 33.19
N GLU A 716 13.03 -17.15 32.21
CA GLU A 716 12.17 -15.96 32.04
C GLU A 716 10.73 -16.21 32.57
N MET A 717 10.15 -15.23 33.31
CA MET A 717 8.78 -15.31 33.87
C MET A 717 7.67 -15.29 32.80
N ALA A 718 6.58 -16.01 33.07
CA ALA A 718 5.35 -16.01 32.28
C ALA A 718 4.71 -14.61 32.19
N ASN A 719 4.16 -14.26 31.02
CA ASN A 719 3.58 -12.95 30.76
C ASN A 719 2.33 -13.01 29.84
N ALA A 720 1.74 -14.18 29.64
CA ALA A 720 0.52 -14.35 28.85
C ALA A 720 -0.75 -14.13 29.70
N GLY A 721 -1.05 -12.87 30.01
CA GLY A 721 -2.16 -12.48 30.90
C GLY A 721 -3.57 -12.59 30.31
N GLY A 722 -3.70 -12.65 28.98
CA GLY A 722 -4.99 -12.67 28.29
C GLY A 722 -5.71 -11.30 28.24
N PRO A 723 -6.96 -11.24 27.76
CA PRO A 723 -7.67 -9.99 27.52
C PRO A 723 -8.15 -9.35 28.83
N LEU A 724 -8.30 -8.01 28.88
CA LEU A 724 -8.78 -7.29 30.07
C LEU A 724 -10.22 -7.67 30.44
N LEU A 725 -11.06 -7.92 29.44
CA LEU A 725 -12.43 -8.40 29.59
C LEU A 725 -12.54 -9.82 29.02
N THR A 726 -13.34 -10.67 29.66
CA THR A 726 -13.58 -12.03 29.18
C THR A 726 -14.27 -12.01 27.80
N LEU A 727 -13.84 -12.88 26.88
CA LEU A 727 -14.45 -13.04 25.55
C LEU A 727 -15.60 -14.08 25.56
N PRO A 728 -16.66 -13.90 24.74
CA PRO A 728 -16.89 -12.79 23.82
C PRO A 728 -17.21 -11.47 24.55
N LEU A 729 -16.85 -10.34 23.94
CA LEU A 729 -17.08 -9.03 24.54
C LEU A 729 -18.59 -8.78 24.74
N PRO A 730 -19.02 -8.25 25.91
CA PRO A 730 -20.41 -7.93 26.13
C PRO A 730 -20.89 -6.82 25.20
N GLN A 731 -22.18 -6.87 24.81
CA GLN A 731 -22.83 -5.85 23.97
C GLN A 731 -22.91 -4.47 24.64
N SER A 732 -22.83 -4.40 25.97
CA SER A 732 -22.86 -3.16 26.75
C SER A 732 -21.78 -3.15 27.85
N HIS A 733 -21.48 -1.97 28.38
CA HIS A 733 -20.45 -1.76 29.41
C HIS A 733 -20.75 -2.56 30.69
N VAL A 734 -19.93 -3.58 31.00
CA VAL A 734 -20.05 -4.32 32.27
C VAL A 734 -18.83 -4.06 33.15
N VAL A 735 -19.05 -3.26 34.19
CA VAL A 735 -18.12 -3.10 35.33
C VAL A 735 -18.16 -4.39 36.16
N GLY A 736 -16.99 -4.93 36.52
CA GLY A 736 -16.88 -6.02 37.51
C GLY A 736 -16.51 -7.42 37.00
N LYS A 737 -16.13 -7.59 35.72
CA LYS A 737 -15.59 -8.85 35.18
C LYS A 737 -14.19 -8.67 34.55
N GLU A 738 -13.32 -7.93 35.23
CA GLU A 738 -11.95 -7.71 34.77
C GLU A 738 -11.07 -8.93 35.03
N ASN A 739 -10.24 -9.28 34.04
CA ASN A 739 -9.25 -10.33 34.17
C ASN A 739 -8.04 -9.81 34.99
N PRO A 740 -7.79 -10.38 36.19
CA PRO A 740 -6.68 -9.93 37.04
C PRO A 740 -5.30 -10.22 36.46
N ALA A 741 -5.18 -11.18 35.55
CA ALA A 741 -3.91 -11.52 34.91
C ALA A 741 -3.54 -10.56 33.76
N TRP A 742 -4.45 -9.69 33.31
CA TRP A 742 -4.21 -8.78 32.17
C TRP A 742 -2.96 -7.92 32.32
N CYS A 743 -2.65 -7.48 33.54
CA CYS A 743 -1.48 -6.65 33.84
C CYS A 743 -0.14 -7.34 33.57
N GLN A 744 -0.12 -8.69 33.48
CA GLN A 744 1.07 -9.48 33.20
C GLN A 744 1.49 -9.42 31.73
N ASN A 745 0.57 -9.04 30.83
CA ASN A 745 0.90 -8.88 29.42
C ASN A 745 1.98 -7.81 29.22
N PRO A 746 2.80 -7.91 28.16
CA PRO A 746 3.70 -6.83 27.76
C PRO A 746 2.97 -5.48 27.70
N GLN A 747 3.55 -4.43 28.25
CA GLN A 747 2.98 -3.08 28.24
C GLN A 747 3.95 -2.11 27.56
N PHE A 748 3.46 -1.36 26.58
CA PHE A 748 4.27 -0.42 25.80
C PHE A 748 3.82 1.01 26.08
N TRP A 749 4.78 1.89 26.38
CA TRP A 749 4.53 3.29 26.65
C TRP A 749 4.74 4.14 25.40
N VAL A 750 3.69 4.88 25.02
CA VAL A 750 3.65 5.75 23.84
C VAL A 750 3.63 7.22 24.25
N ARG A 751 4.54 8.00 23.67
CA ARG A 751 4.75 9.44 23.90
C ARG A 751 5.39 10.10 22.68
N PHE A 752 5.54 11.42 22.66
CA PHE A 752 6.30 12.08 21.60
C PHE A 752 7.80 11.74 21.63
N ALA A 753 8.42 11.76 20.45
CA ALA A 753 9.86 11.61 20.30
C ALA A 753 10.59 12.94 20.54
N GLU A 754 11.36 13.01 21.63
CA GLU A 754 12.15 14.20 22.01
C GLU A 754 13.62 13.80 22.17
N ARG A 755 14.28 13.36 21.07
CA ARG A 755 15.67 12.87 21.13
C ARG A 755 16.71 13.93 20.79
N SER A 756 16.38 14.93 19.97
CA SER A 756 17.29 16.02 19.60
C SER A 756 16.62 17.41 19.58
N PRO A 757 17.38 18.52 19.76
CA PRO A 757 16.85 19.89 19.65
C PRO A 757 16.24 20.23 18.28
N ARG A 758 16.67 19.56 17.21
CA ARG A 758 16.13 19.72 15.85
C ARG A 758 14.76 19.05 15.72
N GLU A 759 14.63 17.82 16.20
CA GLU A 759 13.35 17.09 16.24
C GLU A 759 12.34 17.78 17.15
N LEU A 760 12.78 18.31 18.29
CA LEU A 760 11.93 19.06 19.20
C LEU A 760 11.34 20.33 18.56
N ARG A 761 12.16 21.06 17.78
CA ARG A 761 11.69 22.21 16.99
C ARG A 761 10.66 21.80 15.94
N ARG A 762 10.90 20.69 15.24
CA ARG A 762 9.97 20.14 14.23
C ARG A 762 8.65 19.70 14.88
N LEU A 763 8.72 18.99 16.01
CA LEU A 763 7.58 18.56 16.81
C LEU A 763 6.76 19.76 17.28
N ARG A 764 7.38 20.80 17.85
CA ARG A 764 6.69 22.03 18.28
C ARG A 764 5.92 22.70 17.15
N LYS A 765 6.51 22.78 15.94
CA LYS A 765 5.85 23.32 14.76
C LYS A 765 4.61 22.49 14.36
N LEU A 766 4.70 21.16 14.42
CA LEU A 766 3.55 20.28 14.17
C LEU A 766 2.48 20.42 15.26
N LEU A 767 2.88 20.54 16.53
CA LEU A 767 1.99 20.69 17.68
C LEU A 767 1.24 22.02 17.67
N SER A 768 1.80 23.07 17.06
CA SER A 768 1.07 24.32 16.84
C SER A 768 0.05 24.22 15.70
N ALA A 769 0.29 23.38 14.70
CA ALA A 769 -0.57 23.26 13.51
C ALA A 769 -1.83 22.41 13.76
N LYS A 770 -1.73 21.36 14.59
CA LYS A 770 -2.89 20.49 14.90
C LYS A 770 -3.29 20.55 16.37
N ALA A 771 -4.59 20.51 16.61
CA ALA A 771 -5.14 20.49 17.97
C ALA A 771 -5.11 19.09 18.63
N HIS A 772 -4.97 18.03 17.85
CA HIS A 772 -5.10 16.63 18.29
C HIS A 772 -4.12 15.75 17.53
N VAL A 773 -3.82 14.57 18.08
CA VAL A 773 -3.01 13.52 17.44
C VAL A 773 -3.91 12.39 16.99
N THR A 774 -3.66 11.86 15.80
CA THR A 774 -4.28 10.64 15.32
C THR A 774 -3.29 9.48 15.49
N ILE A 775 -3.74 8.41 16.13
CA ILE A 775 -2.93 7.20 16.37
C ILE A 775 -3.71 5.99 15.90
N LYS A 776 -3.04 5.12 15.13
CA LYS A 776 -3.57 3.81 14.77
C LYS A 776 -2.59 2.74 15.26
N VAL A 777 -3.09 1.84 16.09
CA VAL A 777 -2.29 0.78 16.70
C VAL A 777 -2.67 -0.53 16.05
N VAL A 778 -1.69 -1.19 15.45
CA VAL A 778 -1.87 -2.46 14.75
C VAL A 778 -1.02 -3.51 15.46
N LEU A 779 -1.66 -4.58 15.90
CA LEU A 779 -1.01 -5.75 16.47
C LEU A 779 -1.12 -6.88 15.47
N ARG A 780 0.00 -7.48 15.09
CA ARG A 780 0.05 -8.66 14.22
C ARG A 780 0.63 -9.83 14.99
N LYS A 781 -0.07 -10.95 14.97
CA LYS A 781 0.42 -12.20 15.53
C LYS A 781 1.40 -12.82 14.52
N THR A 782 2.65 -13.03 14.93
CA THR A 782 3.72 -13.57 14.07
C THR A 782 4.01 -15.05 14.33
N SER A 783 3.65 -15.55 15.52
CA SER A 783 3.60 -16.99 15.80
C SER A 783 2.55 -17.29 16.86
N HIS A 784 2.13 -18.54 16.94
CA HIS A 784 1.15 -18.98 17.93
C HIS A 784 1.37 -20.44 18.31
N ARG A 785 1.34 -20.71 19.62
CA ARG A 785 1.34 -22.06 20.19
C ARG A 785 0.30 -22.10 21.31
N ALA A 786 -0.81 -22.79 21.06
CA ALA A 786 -1.84 -22.96 22.08
C ALA A 786 -1.46 -24.10 23.03
N SER A 787 -1.33 -23.79 24.32
CA SER A 787 -1.28 -24.81 25.39
C SER A 787 -2.71 -25.24 25.73
N LEU A 788 -3.20 -26.27 25.04
CA LEU A 788 -4.52 -26.85 25.30
C LEU A 788 -4.37 -27.98 26.34
N GLY A 789 -4.46 -27.62 27.62
CA GLY A 789 -4.47 -28.59 28.73
C GLY A 789 -5.64 -29.59 28.67
N ASN A 790 -5.96 -30.21 29.81
CA ASN A 790 -7.00 -31.25 29.94
C ASN A 790 -8.47 -30.72 29.84
N LYS A 791 -8.80 -29.98 28.78
CA LYS A 791 -10.16 -29.56 28.41
C LYS A 791 -10.87 -30.71 27.65
N SER A 792 -12.19 -30.83 27.75
CA SER A 792 -12.98 -31.79 26.93
C SER A 792 -12.91 -31.43 25.44
N ARG A 793 -13.26 -32.34 24.52
CA ARG A 793 -13.15 -32.10 23.06
C ARG A 793 -13.89 -30.82 22.60
N GLN A 794 -15.15 -30.63 23.00
CA GLN A 794 -15.91 -29.41 22.70
C GLN A 794 -15.32 -28.15 23.35
N GLN A 795 -14.82 -28.26 24.59
CA GLN A 795 -14.16 -27.15 25.27
C GLN A 795 -12.80 -26.81 24.65
N ARG A 796 -12.09 -27.80 24.08
CA ARG A 796 -10.83 -27.61 23.34
C ARG A 796 -11.09 -26.87 22.04
N GLU A 797 -12.13 -27.22 21.29
CA GLU A 797 -12.48 -26.53 20.04
C GLU A 797 -12.88 -25.07 20.32
N ALA A 798 -13.81 -24.82 21.25
CA ALA A 798 -14.21 -23.45 21.60
C ALA A 798 -13.07 -22.61 22.21
N ALA A 799 -12.17 -23.22 23.00
CA ALA A 799 -11.00 -22.53 23.53
C ALA A 799 -9.92 -22.28 22.48
N LYS A 800 -9.75 -23.20 21.52
CA LYS A 800 -8.80 -23.05 20.40
C LYS A 800 -9.17 -21.85 19.53
N ASP A 801 -10.46 -21.65 19.28
CA ASP A 801 -10.93 -20.51 18.50
C ASP A 801 -10.69 -19.18 19.23
N ARG A 802 -10.95 -19.11 20.53
CA ARG A 802 -10.71 -17.91 21.34
C ARG A 802 -9.23 -17.63 21.57
N ALA A 803 -8.41 -18.65 21.85
CA ALA A 803 -6.97 -18.51 22.05
C ALA A 803 -6.26 -17.99 20.79
N ASN A 804 -6.83 -18.29 19.61
CA ASN A 804 -6.32 -17.79 18.34
C ASN A 804 -6.55 -16.30 18.12
N LEU A 805 -7.54 -15.68 18.78
CA LEU A 805 -7.85 -14.26 18.65
C LEU A 805 -6.72 -13.41 19.25
N VAL A 806 -6.51 -12.25 18.67
CA VAL A 806 -5.53 -11.27 19.14
C VAL A 806 -6.24 -9.93 19.40
N GLY A 807 -5.75 -9.16 20.36
CA GLY A 807 -6.35 -7.87 20.69
C GLY A 807 -5.43 -6.94 21.46
N ILE A 808 -5.81 -5.67 21.51
CA ILE A 808 -5.04 -4.57 22.08
C ILE A 808 -5.92 -3.85 23.09
N THR A 809 -5.33 -3.48 24.22
CA THR A 809 -5.94 -2.55 25.16
C THR A 809 -5.10 -1.29 25.24
N ALA A 810 -5.72 -0.12 25.02
CA ALA A 810 -5.12 1.19 25.19
C ALA A 810 -5.66 1.85 26.46
N VAL A 811 -4.78 2.33 27.34
CA VAL A 811 -5.15 3.06 28.56
C VAL A 811 -4.26 4.30 28.74
N ARG A 812 -4.75 5.29 29.48
CA ARG A 812 -3.92 6.46 29.82
C ARG A 812 -2.90 6.09 30.91
N ALA A 813 -1.64 6.48 30.71
CA ALA A 813 -0.60 6.35 31.72
C ALA A 813 -0.86 7.34 32.89
N PRO A 814 -0.71 6.93 34.15
CA PRO A 814 -0.82 7.84 35.28
C PRO A 814 0.36 8.82 35.29
N PRO A 815 0.14 10.13 35.56
CA PRO A 815 1.24 11.07 35.75
C PRO A 815 2.05 10.67 36.99
N THR A 816 3.36 10.49 36.83
CA THR A 816 4.27 10.18 37.96
C THR A 816 4.39 11.39 38.88
N ILE A 817 3.63 11.40 39.97
CA ILE A 817 3.77 12.41 41.04
C ILE A 817 4.94 11.99 41.94
N SER A 818 6.06 12.73 41.91
CA SER A 818 7.07 12.63 42.97
C SER A 818 6.64 13.50 44.15
N THR A 819 6.08 12.92 45.21
CA THR A 819 5.89 13.63 46.47
C THR A 819 7.10 13.47 47.39
N VAL A 820 7.78 14.62 47.56
CA VAL A 820 8.44 15.15 48.77
C VAL A 820 9.83 14.63 49.17
N SER A 821 10.79 15.55 49.05
CA SER A 821 12.04 15.64 49.82
C SER A 821 11.76 15.63 51.32
N VAL A 822 12.27 14.62 52.02
CA VAL A 822 12.32 14.58 53.48
C VAL A 822 13.24 15.71 53.98
N VAL A 823 12.66 16.76 54.54
CA VAL A 823 13.41 17.71 55.39
C VAL A 823 13.55 17.06 56.76
N VAL A 824 14.75 16.58 57.07
CA VAL A 824 15.16 16.23 58.42
C VAL A 824 15.50 17.53 59.15
N GLY A 825 14.80 17.78 60.27
CA GLY A 825 15.30 18.59 61.39
C GLY A 825 15.22 20.11 61.25
N GLY A 826 14.27 20.72 61.97
CA GLY A 826 14.30 22.17 62.22
C GLY A 826 13.02 22.66 62.90
N SER A 827 13.10 22.94 64.20
CA SER A 827 12.03 23.56 65.00
C SER A 827 11.65 24.94 64.47
N GLY A 828 10.34 25.23 64.33
CA GLY A 828 9.87 26.62 64.18
C GLY A 828 8.57 26.79 63.39
N SER A 829 7.45 26.92 64.12
CA SER A 829 6.33 27.85 63.90
C SER A 829 5.71 28.11 62.50
N SER A 830 5.83 27.23 61.49
CA SER A 830 5.06 27.39 60.23
C SER A 830 4.16 26.21 59.86
N ALA A 831 4.24 25.09 60.59
CA ALA A 831 3.47 23.87 60.31
C ALA A 831 2.00 23.91 60.82
N ALA A 832 1.58 24.92 61.57
CA ALA A 832 0.25 24.94 62.21
C ALA A 832 -0.87 25.56 61.33
N THR A 833 -0.54 26.22 60.21
CA THR A 833 -1.54 26.95 59.41
C THR A 833 -2.03 26.16 58.19
N GLN A 834 -1.30 25.14 57.72
CA GLN A 834 -1.69 24.33 56.56
C GLN A 834 -2.56 23.10 56.89
N LEU A 835 -2.71 22.75 58.18
CA LEU A 835 -3.55 21.62 58.63
C LEU A 835 -5.04 21.98 58.87
N ARG A 836 -5.48 23.19 58.54
CA ARG A 836 -6.90 23.62 58.69
C ARG A 836 -7.71 23.74 57.40
N ALA A 837 -7.15 23.38 56.24
CA ALA A 837 -7.82 23.52 54.94
C ALA A 837 -8.40 22.21 54.34
N HIS A 838 -8.13 21.03 54.94
CA HIS A 838 -8.60 19.73 54.40
C HIS A 838 -9.67 19.05 55.27
N ALA A 839 -10.67 19.81 55.71
CA ALA A 839 -11.82 19.25 56.43
C ALA A 839 -13.13 19.96 56.08
N LYS A 840 -13.56 19.93 54.81
CA LYS A 840 -14.98 20.10 54.44
C LYS A 840 -15.31 19.24 53.22
N GLY A 841 -16.11 18.19 53.44
CA GLY A 841 -16.71 17.39 52.37
C GLY A 841 -17.79 18.17 51.60
N GLN A 842 -18.08 17.71 50.38
CA GLN A 842 -19.16 18.23 49.53
C GLN A 842 -20.53 18.04 50.23
N LYS A 843 -21.39 19.06 50.18
CA LYS A 843 -22.75 18.98 50.73
C LYS A 843 -23.67 18.32 49.70
N THR A 844 -24.30 17.21 50.09
CA THR A 844 -25.40 16.55 49.37
C THR A 844 -26.74 16.89 50.03
N ASN A 845 -27.84 16.76 49.29
CA ASN A 845 -29.19 16.77 49.89
C ASN A 845 -29.53 15.41 50.54
N PHE A 846 -30.73 15.30 51.13
CA PHE A 846 -31.21 14.10 51.88
C PHE A 846 -31.39 12.84 51.01
N LEU A 847 -31.23 12.94 49.68
CA LEU A 847 -31.28 11.82 48.73
C LEU A 847 -29.92 11.54 48.05
N GLY A 848 -28.85 12.24 48.45
CA GLY A 848 -27.49 11.97 47.97
C GLY A 848 -27.09 12.66 46.65
N GLU A 849 -27.86 13.63 46.17
CA GLU A 849 -27.50 14.41 44.99
C GLU A 849 -26.65 15.64 45.34
N ILE A 850 -25.68 15.94 44.46
CA ILE A 850 -24.79 17.11 44.56
C ILE A 850 -25.56 18.34 44.06
N VAL A 851 -25.62 19.40 44.88
CA VAL A 851 -26.29 20.66 44.52
C VAL A 851 -25.27 21.62 43.90
N ASP A 852 -25.36 21.88 42.60
CA ASP A 852 -24.58 22.93 41.92
C ASP A 852 -25.29 24.29 42.00
N SER A 853 -24.54 25.34 42.36
CA SER A 853 -25.02 26.73 42.44
C SER A 853 -24.99 27.42 41.06
N PRO A 854 -26.07 28.10 40.60
CA PRO A 854 -26.11 28.68 39.26
C PRO A 854 -25.97 30.21 39.30
N PHE A 855 -24.76 30.77 39.31
CA PHE A 855 -24.55 32.19 38.95
C PHE A 855 -23.08 32.51 38.64
N THR A 856 -22.70 32.56 37.37
CA THR A 856 -22.04 33.76 36.77
C THR A 856 -21.94 33.62 35.24
N LYS A 857 -22.66 34.48 34.52
CA LYS A 857 -22.54 34.71 33.07
C LYS A 857 -22.00 36.12 32.84
N ALA A 858 -21.03 36.21 31.93
CA ALA A 858 -20.80 37.22 30.89
C ALA A 858 -20.81 38.73 31.21
N VAL A 859 -19.72 39.43 30.86
CA VAL A 859 -19.74 40.74 30.17
C VAL A 859 -18.57 40.80 29.17
N ALA A 860 -18.81 41.36 27.99
CA ALA A 860 -17.88 41.64 26.90
C ALA A 860 -17.86 43.16 26.57
N VAL A 861 -16.94 43.57 25.66
CA VAL A 861 -16.87 44.85 24.90
C VAL A 861 -16.17 46.01 25.67
N SER A 862 -15.26 46.88 25.16
CA SER A 862 -14.81 47.37 23.83
C SER A 862 -13.49 48.19 23.92
N ASP A 863 -12.71 48.17 22.83
CA ASP A 863 -11.98 49.24 22.10
C ASP A 863 -11.48 50.59 22.71
N ASN A 864 -10.21 50.87 22.35
CA ASN A 864 -9.62 52.07 21.71
C ASN A 864 -8.91 53.23 22.48
N LEU A 865 -7.64 53.46 22.04
CA LEU A 865 -6.92 54.75 21.76
C LEU A 865 -6.56 55.66 23.00
N VAL A 866 -5.35 56.22 23.25
CA VAL A 866 -4.34 56.94 22.44
C VAL A 866 -3.06 57.30 23.25
N GLN A 867 -1.91 57.45 22.54
CA GLN A 867 -0.63 58.18 22.85
C GLN A 867 0.26 57.73 24.03
N GLY A 868 1.60 57.66 23.95
CA GLY A 868 2.58 58.05 22.93
C GLY A 868 3.77 58.77 23.58
N ALA A 869 4.97 58.18 23.59
CA ALA A 869 6.24 58.90 23.79
C ALA A 869 7.44 58.04 23.32
N LYS A 870 8.32 58.67 22.52
CA LYS A 870 9.50 58.13 21.82
C LYS A 870 10.78 58.28 22.64
N SER A 871 11.79 57.42 22.38
CA SER A 871 13.25 57.72 22.35
C SER A 871 14.04 56.39 22.31
N ARG A 872 15.19 56.16 21.67
CA ARG A 872 15.94 56.63 20.47
C ARG A 872 17.27 55.84 20.49
N ASN A 873 17.68 55.25 19.36
CA ASN A 873 19.04 54.75 18.98
C ASN A 873 19.64 53.57 19.79
N GLN A 874 20.42 52.62 19.24
CA GLN A 874 21.42 52.73 18.16
C GLN A 874 21.75 51.35 17.52
N LYS A 875 22.28 51.39 16.29
CA LYS A 875 22.75 50.32 15.39
C LYS A 875 23.89 49.44 15.93
N ALA A 876 23.96 48.19 15.45
CA ALA A 876 25.15 47.64 14.78
C ALA A 876 24.81 46.34 13.99
N GLU A 877 25.06 46.38 12.68
CA GLU A 877 25.12 45.22 11.78
C GLU A 877 26.45 44.46 11.96
N LYS A 878 26.44 43.14 11.77
CA LYS A 878 27.52 42.44 11.06
C LYS A 878 27.08 41.07 10.57
N THR A 879 27.01 40.98 9.25
CA THR A 879 27.02 39.80 8.38
C THR A 879 28.36 39.07 8.50
N ILE A 880 28.34 37.73 8.60
CA ILE A 880 29.37 36.85 8.02
C ILE A 880 28.64 35.62 7.48
N ALA A 881 28.87 35.35 6.20
CA ALA A 881 28.51 34.15 5.47
C ALA A 881 29.73 33.22 5.35
N ASP A 882 29.41 31.98 5.02
CA ASP A 882 30.22 30.95 4.36
C ASP A 882 31.02 29.92 5.19
N ASP A 883 30.99 28.72 4.60
CA ASP A 883 31.76 27.49 4.77
C ASP A 883 31.34 26.44 5.81
N LEU A 884 31.44 25.13 5.56
CA LEU A 884 31.42 24.23 4.37
C LEU A 884 31.33 22.81 4.98
N ASP A 885 30.70 21.90 4.24
CA ASP A 885 30.93 20.45 4.15
C ASP A 885 30.92 19.46 5.35
N ASP A 886 30.39 18.29 4.95
CA ASP A 886 30.58 16.91 5.41
C ASP A 886 30.03 16.47 6.77
N ASP A 887 29.29 15.36 6.71
CA ASP A 887 29.45 14.22 7.63
C ASP A 887 28.46 13.12 7.22
N THR A 888 28.99 12.27 6.35
CA THR A 888 28.51 10.94 6.05
C THR A 888 28.96 10.02 7.20
N GLU A 889 28.13 9.81 8.23
CA GLU A 889 28.42 8.77 9.23
C GLU A 889 27.17 7.98 9.63
N ALA A 890 27.26 6.67 9.41
CA ALA A 890 26.34 5.68 9.94
C ALA A 890 26.48 5.62 11.47
N PRO A 891 25.40 5.35 12.23
CA PRO A 891 25.52 5.31 13.68
C PRO A 891 26.29 4.05 14.11
N GLU A 892 27.48 4.25 14.67
CA GLU A 892 28.20 3.23 15.43
C GLU A 892 27.34 2.75 16.60
N GLN A 893 27.45 1.45 16.88
CA GLN A 893 26.83 0.77 18.00
C GLN A 893 27.30 1.40 19.31
N ALA A 894 26.41 2.12 19.99
CA ALA A 894 26.63 2.53 21.36
C ALA A 894 26.65 1.28 22.27
N GLU A 895 27.79 1.04 22.91
CA GLU A 895 27.97 0.14 24.05
C GLU A 895 26.90 0.40 25.15
N PRO A 896 26.45 -0.64 25.89
CA PRO A 896 25.31 -0.57 26.79
C PRO A 896 25.68 0.13 28.12
N GLY A 897 25.73 1.47 28.10
CA GLY A 897 25.68 2.29 29.30
C GLY A 897 24.26 2.28 29.90
N SER A 898 24.12 2.02 31.20
CA SER A 898 22.83 1.88 31.89
C SER A 898 21.98 3.16 31.82
N LEU A 899 21.04 3.21 30.89
CA LEU A 899 20.00 4.25 30.81
C LEU A 899 18.91 3.96 31.86
N SER A 900 19.01 4.59 33.03
CA SER A 900 17.89 4.67 33.98
C SER A 900 16.82 5.64 33.45
N GLY A 901 16.02 5.21 32.48
CA GLY A 901 14.88 5.98 31.98
C GLY A 901 13.77 6.07 33.04
N ASN A 902 13.22 7.26 33.25
CA ASN A 902 12.03 7.47 34.09
C ASN A 902 10.77 6.89 33.41
N PHE A 903 10.62 5.56 33.42
CA PHE A 903 9.43 4.88 32.93
C PHE A 903 8.23 5.09 33.88
N PRO A 904 6.98 5.19 33.38
CA PRO A 904 5.80 5.13 34.22
C PRO A 904 5.64 3.73 34.82
N THR A 905 4.99 3.64 35.99
CA THR A 905 4.70 2.34 36.62
C THR A 905 3.77 1.50 35.74
N PRO A 906 3.99 0.18 35.60
CA PRO A 906 3.08 -0.72 34.90
C PRO A 906 1.64 -0.63 35.42
N LYS A 907 0.65 -0.72 34.52
CA LYS A 907 -0.76 -0.64 34.89
C LYS A 907 -1.24 -1.99 35.43
N LEU A 908 -1.59 -2.03 36.72
CA LEU A 908 -2.09 -3.23 37.40
C LEU A 908 -3.62 -3.37 37.40
N VAL A 909 -4.34 -2.26 37.47
CA VAL A 909 -5.81 -2.21 37.53
C VAL A 909 -6.29 -1.01 36.72
N VAL A 910 -7.34 -1.20 35.92
CA VAL A 910 -7.98 -0.13 35.15
C VAL A 910 -9.28 0.24 35.87
N LYS A 911 -9.40 1.49 36.33
CA LYS A 911 -10.63 1.91 37.01
C LYS A 911 -11.74 2.18 35.99
N PRO A 912 -13.03 1.92 36.31
CA PRO A 912 -14.14 2.26 35.42
C PRO A 912 -14.24 3.77 35.06
N THR A 913 -13.64 4.63 35.89
CA THR A 913 -13.56 6.07 35.69
C THR A 913 -12.38 6.50 34.81
N GLU A 914 -11.45 5.60 34.52
CA GLU A 914 -10.31 5.88 33.65
C GLU A 914 -10.67 5.67 32.17
N TRP A 915 -9.94 6.37 31.31
CA TRP A 915 -10.06 6.14 29.89
C TRP A 915 -9.38 4.82 29.50
N CYS A 916 -10.13 3.95 28.83
CA CYS A 916 -9.62 2.68 28.32
C CYS A 916 -10.40 2.24 27.07
N ARG A 917 -9.67 1.76 26.05
CA ARG A 917 -10.22 1.21 24.80
C ARG A 917 -9.65 -0.15 24.48
N LEU A 918 -10.52 -1.10 24.15
CA LEU A 918 -10.15 -2.43 23.71
C LEU A 918 -10.49 -2.62 22.23
N SER A 919 -9.70 -3.41 21.50
CA SER A 919 -10.10 -3.91 20.19
C SER A 919 -11.26 -4.91 20.32
N SER A 920 -11.93 -5.18 19.21
CA SER A 920 -13.08 -6.10 19.15
C SER A 920 -12.71 -7.59 19.14
N TYR A 921 -11.42 -7.93 18.97
CA TYR A 921 -10.94 -9.32 18.83
C TYR A 921 -11.62 -10.04 17.64
N SER A 922 -11.76 -9.34 16.51
CA SER A 922 -12.47 -9.83 15.34
C SER A 922 -11.63 -10.75 14.44
N SER A 923 -10.31 -10.80 14.64
CA SER A 923 -9.40 -11.56 13.78
C SER A 923 -8.36 -12.35 14.60
N PRO A 924 -7.99 -13.56 14.13
CA PRO A 924 -6.93 -14.35 14.73
C PRO A 924 -5.52 -13.95 14.29
N ALA A 925 -5.41 -13.08 13.28
CA ALA A 925 -4.14 -12.70 12.67
C ALA A 925 -3.67 -11.31 13.13
N SER A 926 -4.60 -10.36 13.26
CA SER A 926 -4.27 -8.99 13.62
C SER A 926 -5.40 -8.29 14.34
N ALA A 927 -5.06 -7.33 15.19
CA ALA A 927 -6.01 -6.40 15.77
C ALA A 927 -5.63 -4.96 15.44
N CYS A 928 -6.61 -4.07 15.28
CA CYS A 928 -6.34 -2.67 14.94
C CYS A 928 -7.24 -1.69 15.71
N LEU A 929 -6.63 -0.85 16.54
CA LEU A 929 -7.29 0.25 17.24
C LEU A 929 -7.06 1.58 16.52
N TYR A 930 -8.13 2.33 16.23
CA TYR A 930 -8.04 3.66 15.62
C TYR A 930 -8.47 4.76 16.61
N LEU A 931 -7.51 5.56 17.06
CA LEU A 931 -7.65 6.63 18.05
C LEU A 931 -7.54 8.00 17.35
N ARG A 932 -8.66 8.58 16.95
CA ARG A 932 -8.69 9.75 16.04
C ARG A 932 -8.24 11.07 16.65
N LYS A 933 -8.62 11.32 17.90
CA LYS A 933 -8.50 12.62 18.58
C LYS A 933 -7.87 12.48 19.95
N VAL A 934 -6.65 11.93 19.97
CA VAL A 934 -5.85 11.86 21.19
C VAL A 934 -5.41 13.29 21.53
N PRO A 935 -5.72 13.80 22.74
CA PRO A 935 -5.23 15.11 23.16
C PRO A 935 -3.70 15.11 23.20
N LYS A 936 -3.08 16.15 22.67
CA LYS A 936 -1.61 16.22 22.52
C LYS A 936 -0.89 16.23 23.88
N GLU A 937 -1.50 16.85 24.87
CA GLU A 937 -1.09 16.85 26.26
C GLU A 937 -1.04 15.45 26.90
N TRP A 938 -1.75 14.46 26.35
CA TRP A 938 -1.62 13.08 26.84
C TRP A 938 -0.29 12.44 26.47
N LEU A 939 0.43 12.95 25.47
CA LEU A 939 1.65 12.35 24.95
C LEU A 939 2.91 13.18 25.29
N LEU A 940 2.75 14.30 26.00
CA LEU A 940 3.85 15.11 26.50
C LEU A 940 4.49 14.46 27.72
N ALA A 941 5.82 14.42 27.74
CA ALA A 941 6.59 13.89 28.86
C ALA A 941 6.73 14.87 30.04
N SER A 942 6.32 16.14 29.87
CA SER A 942 6.26 17.14 30.95
C SER A 942 5.22 18.22 30.65
N ASP A 943 4.67 18.84 31.70
CA ASP A 943 3.64 19.88 31.62
C ASP A 943 4.18 21.31 31.34
N SER A 944 5.51 21.51 31.20
CA SER A 944 6.10 22.85 31.02
C SER A 944 6.95 22.97 29.74
N PRO A 945 6.70 23.99 28.88
CA PRO A 945 7.51 24.23 27.68
C PRO A 945 8.98 24.64 27.95
N SER A 946 9.34 24.94 29.21
CA SER A 946 10.60 25.61 29.58
C SER A 946 11.45 24.89 30.63
N ALA A 947 11.03 23.75 31.17
CA ALA A 947 11.78 23.06 32.22
C ALA A 947 12.14 21.62 31.81
N VAL A 948 13.36 21.45 31.30
CA VAL A 948 14.02 20.15 31.27
C VAL A 948 14.29 19.78 32.74
N ASN A 949 13.68 18.69 33.23
CA ASN A 949 13.81 18.10 34.57
C ASN A 949 12.74 18.46 35.63
N SER A 950 11.46 18.58 35.26
CA SER A 950 10.36 18.46 36.24
C SER A 950 9.51 17.21 35.97
N SER A 951 9.55 16.29 36.92
CA SER A 951 8.86 15.00 36.99
C SER A 951 7.33 15.10 36.87
N GLY A 952 6.79 14.57 35.77
CA GLY A 952 5.35 14.39 35.55
C GLY A 952 5.04 14.05 34.10
N GLY A 953 5.37 12.83 33.64
CA GLY A 953 5.13 12.41 32.26
C GLY A 953 3.77 11.75 32.06
N GLY A 954 2.99 12.24 31.09
CA GLY A 954 1.82 11.56 30.53
C GLY A 954 2.21 10.56 29.43
N GLY A 955 1.25 9.73 29.01
CA GLY A 955 1.38 8.87 27.82
C GLY A 955 0.19 7.95 27.63
N LEU A 956 0.27 7.09 26.60
CA LEU A 956 -0.62 5.95 26.43
C LEU A 956 0.12 4.65 26.73
N LEU A 957 -0.53 3.74 27.45
CA LEU A 957 -0.06 2.37 27.59
C LEU A 957 -0.84 1.49 26.63
N LEU A 958 -0.11 0.75 25.79
CA LEU A 958 -0.63 -0.24 24.87
C LEU A 958 -0.30 -1.63 25.39
N VAL A 959 -1.32 -2.45 25.57
CA VAL A 959 -1.19 -3.80 26.12
C VAL A 959 -1.67 -4.80 25.07
N PRO A 960 -0.77 -5.39 24.27
CA PRO A 960 -1.09 -6.47 23.34
C PRO A 960 -1.40 -7.77 24.09
N THR A 961 -2.44 -8.47 23.65
CA THR A 961 -2.99 -9.65 24.32
C THR A 961 -3.45 -10.71 23.31
N LEU A 962 -3.43 -11.97 23.74
CA LEU A 962 -4.15 -13.07 23.09
C LEU A 962 -5.54 -13.24 23.73
N GLY A 963 -6.46 -13.90 23.03
CA GLY A 963 -7.84 -14.07 23.48
C GLY A 963 -8.03 -15.02 24.67
N GLU A 964 -7.02 -15.81 25.04
CA GLU A 964 -6.97 -16.58 26.29
C GLU A 964 -5.66 -16.31 27.04
N ALA A 965 -5.72 -16.32 28.38
CA ALA A 965 -4.55 -16.30 29.24
C ALA A 965 -3.76 -17.63 29.13
N GLY A 966 -2.44 -17.58 29.26
CA GLY A 966 -1.55 -18.74 29.13
C GLY A 966 -1.29 -19.22 27.70
N ALA A 967 -1.79 -18.51 26.68
CA ALA A 967 -1.45 -18.79 25.29
C ALA A 967 -0.09 -18.18 24.91
N GLU A 968 0.70 -18.88 24.10
CA GLU A 968 2.04 -18.44 23.71
C GLU A 968 2.08 -17.96 22.27
N GLY A 969 3.01 -17.06 21.99
CA GLY A 969 3.29 -16.61 20.64
C GLY A 969 4.20 -15.40 20.61
N SER A 970 4.49 -14.95 19.42
CA SER A 970 5.20 -13.71 19.16
C SER A 970 4.30 -12.74 18.39
N PHE A 971 4.60 -11.46 18.52
CA PHE A 971 3.85 -10.42 17.84
C PHE A 971 4.73 -9.26 17.38
N GLU A 972 4.15 -8.50 16.48
CA GLU A 972 4.59 -7.19 16.06
C GLU A 972 3.53 -6.15 16.45
N LEU A 973 3.93 -5.15 17.23
CA LEU A 973 3.13 -3.99 17.60
C LEU A 973 3.60 -2.79 16.79
N GLN A 974 2.73 -2.32 15.90
CA GLN A 974 2.93 -1.13 15.08
C GLN A 974 2.07 0.01 15.61
N VAL A 975 2.66 1.19 15.75
CA VAL A 975 1.98 2.44 16.12
C VAL A 975 2.20 3.46 15.02
N ASP A 976 1.13 3.78 14.31
CA ASP A 976 1.11 4.80 13.26
C ASP A 976 0.57 6.11 13.80
N SER A 977 1.19 7.22 13.43
CA SER A 977 0.74 8.55 13.79
C SER A 977 1.11 9.60 12.75
N ASP A 978 0.39 10.72 12.78
CA ASP A 978 0.76 11.95 12.08
C ASP A 978 1.86 12.75 12.81
N PHE A 979 2.35 12.26 13.95
CA PHE A 979 3.45 12.82 14.74
C PHE A 979 4.56 11.78 15.00
N PRO A 980 5.80 12.22 15.24
CA PRO A 980 6.87 11.31 15.64
C PRO A 980 6.63 10.85 17.09
N LEU A 981 6.43 9.56 17.27
CA LEU A 981 6.20 8.92 18.57
C LEU A 981 7.39 8.04 18.97
N LEU A 982 7.53 7.81 20.27
CA LEU A 982 8.33 6.75 20.85
C LEU A 982 7.40 5.71 21.44
N VAL A 983 7.82 4.44 21.30
CA VAL A 983 7.10 3.28 21.81
C VAL A 983 8.15 2.43 22.52
N ASP A 984 8.16 2.46 23.84
CA ASP A 984 9.13 1.73 24.65
C ASP A 984 8.41 0.63 25.45
N GLU A 985 8.94 -0.60 25.45
CA GLU A 985 8.42 -1.64 26.33
C GLU A 985 8.77 -1.28 27.78
N LEU A 986 7.79 -1.36 28.67
CA LEU A 986 8.01 -1.11 30.08
C LEU A 986 8.93 -2.19 30.67
N PRO A 987 9.99 -1.82 31.41
CA PRO A 987 10.82 -2.79 32.10
C PRO A 987 9.96 -3.65 33.03
N LYS A 988 10.08 -4.97 32.89
CA LYS A 988 9.54 -5.91 33.88
C LYS A 988 10.42 -5.77 35.12
N GLY A 989 10.00 -4.94 36.10
CA GLY A 989 10.73 -4.82 37.36
C GLY A 989 10.98 -6.21 37.93
N ALA A 990 12.23 -6.55 38.22
CA ALA A 990 12.59 -7.84 38.79
C ALA A 990 11.90 -7.94 40.17
N GLY A 991 10.79 -8.66 40.25
CA GLY A 991 9.98 -8.74 41.47
C GLY A 991 8.75 -7.83 41.54
N ALA A 992 8.20 -7.35 40.43
CA ALA A 992 6.86 -6.73 40.41
C ALA A 992 5.72 -7.76 40.57
N VAL A 993 6.00 -9.05 40.33
CA VAL A 993 5.11 -10.17 40.62
C VAL A 993 5.93 -11.33 41.20
N GLN A 994 5.49 -11.93 42.29
CA GLN A 994 6.05 -13.15 42.86
C GLN A 994 4.90 -14.07 43.27
N SER A 995 5.03 -15.35 42.92
CA SER A 995 4.08 -16.39 43.28
C SER A 995 4.80 -17.46 44.09
N MET A 996 4.23 -17.84 45.22
CA MET A 996 4.77 -18.90 46.07
C MET A 996 3.73 -19.99 46.29
N PRO A 997 4.09 -21.27 46.09
CA PRO A 997 3.23 -22.38 46.45
C PRO A 997 3.10 -22.47 47.98
N GLY A 998 1.96 -22.96 48.44
CA GLY A 998 1.72 -23.30 49.83
C GLY A 998 0.76 -24.49 49.94
N GLU A 999 0.68 -25.06 51.13
CA GLU A 999 -0.18 -26.21 51.39
C GLU A 999 -0.84 -26.10 52.76
N TRP A 1000 -2.14 -26.35 52.81
CA TRP A 1000 -2.86 -26.60 54.06
C TRP A 1000 -2.65 -28.06 54.44
N THR A 1001 -1.75 -28.31 55.39
CA THR A 1001 -1.43 -29.64 55.91
C THR A 1001 -2.23 -29.92 57.19
N PRO A 1002 -2.24 -31.16 57.72
CA PRO A 1002 -2.92 -31.46 58.99
C PRO A 1002 -2.49 -30.57 60.15
N THR A 1003 -1.25 -30.07 60.14
CA THR A 1003 -0.69 -29.17 61.16
C THR A 1003 -0.79 -27.69 60.78
N LYS A 1004 -1.16 -27.36 59.54
CA LYS A 1004 -1.25 -25.97 59.02
C LYS A 1004 -2.62 -25.67 58.40
N SER A 1005 -3.71 -26.27 58.91
CA SER A 1005 -5.08 -26.06 58.41
C SER A 1005 -6.01 -25.65 59.56
N GLY A 1006 -5.70 -24.54 60.21
CA GLY A 1006 -6.33 -24.09 61.44
C GLY A 1006 -7.72 -23.46 61.33
N GLY A 1007 -8.27 -23.34 60.11
CA GLY A 1007 -9.55 -22.67 59.86
C GLY A 1007 -9.47 -21.14 60.01
N CYS A 1008 -10.60 -20.44 59.84
CA CYS A 1008 -10.67 -18.99 59.98
C CYS A 1008 -10.57 -18.54 61.45
N HIS A 1009 -10.54 -17.22 61.68
CA HIS A 1009 -10.41 -16.62 63.02
C HIS A 1009 -11.45 -17.06 64.07
N LEU A 1010 -12.53 -17.74 63.68
CA LEU A 1010 -13.51 -18.34 64.58
C LEU A 1010 -13.01 -19.61 65.27
N HIS A 1011 -11.91 -20.20 64.79
CA HIS A 1011 -11.32 -21.42 65.33
C HIS A 1011 -10.02 -21.09 66.07
N PRO A 1012 -9.73 -21.71 67.23
CA PRO A 1012 -8.55 -21.38 68.04
C PRO A 1012 -7.22 -21.64 67.31
N ASP A 1013 -7.21 -22.61 66.39
CA ASP A 1013 -6.03 -23.06 65.66
C ASP A 1013 -5.68 -22.21 64.43
N TRP A 1014 -6.45 -21.17 64.11
CA TRP A 1014 -6.27 -20.35 62.90
C TRP A 1014 -4.87 -19.74 62.74
N ARG A 1015 -4.14 -19.56 63.84
CA ARG A 1015 -2.76 -19.04 63.85
C ARG A 1015 -1.72 -20.06 63.34
N GLN A 1016 -2.13 -21.31 63.18
CA GLN A 1016 -1.34 -22.40 62.61
C GLN A 1016 -1.39 -22.41 61.07
N ASN A 1017 -2.29 -21.63 60.45
CA ASN A 1017 -2.32 -21.51 58.99
C ASN A 1017 -0.97 -20.98 58.44
N PRO A 1018 -0.63 -21.30 57.17
CA PRO A 1018 0.64 -20.90 56.58
C PRO A 1018 0.81 -19.38 56.55
N LYS A 1019 2.05 -18.90 56.71
CA LYS A 1019 2.37 -17.47 56.70
C LYS A 1019 3.34 -17.14 55.58
N PHE A 1020 3.07 -16.03 54.91
CA PHE A 1020 3.91 -15.47 53.86
C PHE A 1020 4.29 -14.04 54.23
N TYR A 1021 5.57 -13.72 54.14
CA TYR A 1021 6.12 -12.43 54.51
C TYR A 1021 6.39 -11.61 53.25
N LEU A 1022 5.65 -10.51 53.11
CA LEU A 1022 5.73 -9.55 52.03
C LEU A 1022 6.52 -8.32 52.50
N GLN A 1023 7.67 -8.09 51.88
CA GLN A 1023 8.52 -6.92 52.14
C GLN A 1023 8.61 -6.07 50.87
N ILE A 1024 8.05 -4.87 50.89
CA ILE A 1024 8.09 -3.93 49.77
C ILE A 1024 9.45 -3.22 49.78
N GLN A 1025 10.14 -3.21 48.64
CA GLN A 1025 11.43 -2.56 48.46
C GLN A 1025 11.20 -1.16 47.91
N GLY A 1026 11.30 -0.14 48.77
CA GLY A 1026 11.11 1.25 48.38
C GLY A 1026 10.77 2.17 49.55
N VAL A 1027 10.45 3.42 49.25
CA VAL A 1027 10.10 4.44 50.26
C VAL A 1027 8.70 5.04 50.06
N ARG A 1028 7.99 4.65 49.00
CA ARG A 1028 6.67 5.19 48.66
C ARG A 1028 5.56 4.23 49.08
N PRO A 1029 4.33 4.73 49.31
CA PRO A 1029 3.14 3.89 49.30
C PRO A 1029 3.00 3.22 47.93
N THR A 1030 2.74 1.93 47.95
CA THR A 1030 2.84 1.03 46.80
C THR A 1030 1.53 0.29 46.63
N LYS A 1031 0.99 0.27 45.40
CA LYS A 1031 -0.23 -0.47 45.11
C LYS A 1031 0.09 -1.96 45.07
N VAL A 1032 -0.68 -2.74 45.82
CA VAL A 1032 -0.46 -4.18 45.94
C VAL A 1032 -1.74 -4.92 45.62
N ARG A 1033 -1.62 -5.99 44.84
CA ARG A 1033 -2.67 -6.97 44.62
C ARG A 1033 -2.18 -8.31 45.10
N ILE A 1034 -2.88 -8.88 46.08
CA ILE A 1034 -2.59 -10.20 46.62
C ILE A 1034 -3.69 -11.13 46.14
N THR A 1035 -3.35 -12.26 45.56
CA THR A 1035 -4.29 -13.25 45.04
C THR A 1035 -3.93 -14.63 45.57
N LEU A 1036 -4.88 -15.26 46.25
CA LEU A 1036 -4.79 -16.64 46.70
C LEU A 1036 -5.58 -17.53 45.72
N THR A 1037 -4.93 -18.55 45.19
CA THR A 1037 -5.54 -19.50 44.23
C THR A 1037 -5.36 -20.94 44.67
N ARG A 1038 -6.29 -21.81 44.31
CA ARG A 1038 -6.21 -23.27 44.51
C ARG A 1038 -6.73 -24.00 43.26
N SER A 1039 -6.41 -25.29 43.14
CA SER A 1039 -6.85 -26.11 42.00
C SER A 1039 -8.37 -26.20 41.91
N GLU A 1040 -8.96 -25.67 40.84
CA GLU A 1040 -10.41 -25.81 40.60
C GLU A 1040 -10.78 -27.30 40.47
N ARG A 1041 -9.96 -28.10 39.78
CA ARG A 1041 -10.24 -29.53 39.56
C ARG A 1041 -10.35 -30.31 40.87
N GLU A 1042 -9.46 -30.05 41.82
CA GLU A 1042 -9.42 -30.77 43.10
C GLU A 1042 -10.53 -30.31 44.05
N TRP A 1043 -10.84 -29.02 44.04
CA TRP A 1043 -11.72 -28.41 45.03
C TRP A 1043 -13.16 -28.27 44.58
N LYS A 1044 -13.48 -28.34 43.29
CA LYS A 1044 -14.86 -28.16 42.77
C LYS A 1044 -15.88 -29.08 43.44
N THR A 1045 -15.60 -30.38 43.52
CA THR A 1045 -16.51 -31.34 44.16
C THR A 1045 -16.56 -31.15 45.68
N ARG A 1046 -15.46 -30.72 46.31
CA ARG A 1046 -15.40 -30.45 47.75
C ARG A 1046 -16.25 -29.22 48.11
N CYS A 1047 -16.17 -28.15 47.31
CA CYS A 1047 -16.98 -26.93 47.48
C CYS A 1047 -18.47 -27.16 47.21
N GLN A 1048 -18.83 -28.10 46.34
CA GLN A 1048 -20.23 -28.47 46.13
C GLN A 1048 -20.82 -29.26 47.30
N ARG A 1049 -20.00 -30.09 47.97
CA ARG A 1049 -20.43 -30.88 49.13
C ARG A 1049 -20.48 -30.06 50.42
N ASP A 1050 -19.53 -29.16 50.60
CA ASP A 1050 -19.44 -28.27 51.75
C ASP A 1050 -18.97 -26.90 51.29
N SER A 1051 -19.91 -26.04 50.91
CA SER A 1051 -19.61 -24.71 50.38
C SER A 1051 -19.01 -23.81 51.46
N VAL A 1052 -19.53 -23.87 52.68
CA VAL A 1052 -19.12 -22.99 53.79
C VAL A 1052 -17.75 -23.39 54.32
N GLY A 1053 -17.55 -24.65 54.69
CA GLY A 1053 -16.31 -25.07 55.32
C GLY A 1053 -15.11 -25.06 54.37
N THR A 1054 -15.34 -25.15 53.06
CA THR A 1054 -14.28 -25.06 52.05
C THR A 1054 -14.05 -23.66 51.51
N MET A 1055 -14.71 -22.62 52.03
CA MET A 1055 -14.41 -21.25 51.60
C MET A 1055 -12.94 -20.92 51.87
N ILE A 1056 -12.34 -20.13 50.99
CA ILE A 1056 -10.97 -19.64 51.14
C ILE A 1056 -10.96 -18.13 51.30
N GLY A 1057 -10.03 -17.66 52.10
CA GLY A 1057 -9.74 -16.25 52.33
C GLY A 1057 -8.29 -16.09 52.75
N PHE A 1058 -7.83 -14.86 52.90
CA PHE A 1058 -6.57 -14.62 53.58
C PHE A 1058 -6.66 -13.39 54.47
N TYR A 1059 -5.83 -13.40 55.50
CA TYR A 1059 -5.58 -12.25 56.35
C TYR A 1059 -4.33 -11.51 55.91
N LEU A 1060 -4.30 -10.19 56.13
CA LEU A 1060 -3.13 -9.35 55.92
C LEU A 1060 -2.84 -8.52 57.18
N PHE A 1061 -1.63 -8.67 57.71
CA PHE A 1061 -1.16 -7.96 58.89
C PHE A 1061 0.15 -7.22 58.63
N ARG A 1062 0.47 -6.22 59.46
CA ARG A 1062 1.78 -5.54 59.44
C ARG A 1062 2.73 -6.30 60.37
N GLY A 1063 3.89 -6.74 59.85
CA GLY A 1063 4.90 -7.42 60.66
C GLY A 1063 5.59 -6.43 61.59
N GLY A 1064 5.58 -6.73 62.89
CA GLY A 1064 6.11 -5.86 63.94
C GLY A 1064 5.52 -6.14 65.32
N SER A 1065 4.28 -6.64 65.39
CA SER A 1065 3.71 -7.20 66.62
C SER A 1065 4.03 -8.70 66.68
N GLY A 1066 4.82 -9.16 67.64
CA GLY A 1066 5.15 -10.58 67.85
C GLY A 1066 3.96 -11.48 68.19
N LYS A 1067 2.72 -11.06 67.92
CA LYS A 1067 1.46 -11.82 68.07
C LYS A 1067 0.53 -11.50 66.89
N LEU A 1068 0.05 -12.53 66.18
CA LEU A 1068 -1.10 -12.40 65.27
C LEU A 1068 -2.35 -12.08 66.10
N MET A 1069 -2.72 -10.81 66.18
CA MET A 1069 -3.87 -10.30 66.94
C MET A 1069 -4.71 -9.41 66.01
N ARG A 1070 -6.04 -9.44 66.17
CA ARG A 1070 -6.95 -8.61 65.37
C ARG A 1070 -6.81 -7.14 65.81
N PRO A 1071 -7.03 -6.15 64.92
CA PRO A 1071 -7.08 -4.74 65.32
C PRO A 1071 -8.12 -4.45 66.43
N ALA A 1072 -9.16 -5.28 66.56
CA ALA A 1072 -10.20 -5.13 67.57
C ALA A 1072 -9.78 -5.58 69.00
N GLU A 1073 -8.65 -6.27 69.16
CA GLU A 1073 -8.14 -6.72 70.46
C GLU A 1073 -7.13 -5.74 71.08
N GLU A 1074 -6.75 -4.67 70.37
CA GLU A 1074 -5.88 -3.62 70.90
C GLU A 1074 -6.68 -2.49 71.57
N GLY A 1075 -6.67 -2.48 72.91
CA GLY A 1075 -6.91 -1.27 73.69
C GLY A 1075 -5.67 -0.37 73.83
N GLY A 1076 -4.69 -0.41 72.90
CA GLY A 1076 -3.39 0.21 73.12
C GLY A 1076 -2.69 0.79 71.88
N SER A 1077 -2.85 2.11 71.68
CA SER A 1077 -1.94 3.15 71.14
C SER A 1077 -0.87 2.89 70.05
N ASN A 1078 -0.63 1.72 69.44
CA ASN A 1078 0.52 1.60 68.52
C ASN A 1078 0.42 0.67 67.28
N SER A 1079 -0.74 0.12 66.89
CA SER A 1079 -0.89 -0.43 65.54
C SER A 1079 -1.50 0.60 64.59
N ASN A 1080 -0.80 0.89 63.49
CA ASN A 1080 -1.33 1.70 62.41
C ASN A 1080 -2.06 0.73 61.45
N PRO A 1081 -3.41 0.67 61.44
CA PRO A 1081 -4.15 -0.34 60.69
C PRO A 1081 -3.93 -0.17 59.18
N ILE A 1082 -4.04 -1.26 58.42
CA ILE A 1082 -4.08 -1.18 56.95
C ILE A 1082 -5.42 -0.54 56.60
N VAL A 1083 -5.40 0.56 55.84
CA VAL A 1083 -6.61 1.34 55.54
C VAL A 1083 -6.92 1.29 54.05
N ILE A 1084 -8.17 0.97 53.70
CA ILE A 1084 -8.70 1.06 52.34
C ILE A 1084 -9.90 2.00 52.37
N ASN A 1085 -9.87 3.06 51.55
CA ASN A 1085 -10.94 4.07 51.47
C ASN A 1085 -11.36 4.64 52.85
N GLY A 1086 -10.38 4.86 53.74
CA GLY A 1086 -10.62 5.40 55.09
C GLY A 1086 -11.12 4.40 56.12
N ARG A 1087 -11.25 3.10 55.79
CA ARG A 1087 -11.67 2.05 56.72
C ARG A 1087 -10.55 1.04 56.98
N PRO A 1088 -10.37 0.57 58.24
CA PRO A 1088 -9.47 -0.54 58.54
C PRO A 1088 -9.85 -1.79 57.74
N TRP A 1089 -8.86 -2.46 57.16
CA TRP A 1089 -9.02 -3.68 56.38
C TRP A 1089 -7.93 -4.67 56.75
N SER A 1090 -8.29 -5.94 56.98
CA SER A 1090 -7.33 -6.97 57.39
C SER A 1090 -7.60 -8.35 56.79
N GLU A 1091 -8.72 -8.54 56.08
CA GLU A 1091 -9.13 -9.85 55.56
C GLU A 1091 -9.92 -9.71 54.26
N THR A 1092 -9.79 -10.68 53.37
CA THR A 1092 -10.71 -10.83 52.24
C THR A 1092 -12.03 -11.45 52.69
N ASP A 1093 -13.06 -11.29 51.87
CA ASP A 1093 -14.23 -12.15 51.98
C ASP A 1093 -13.81 -13.62 51.83
N PHE A 1094 -14.36 -14.49 52.68
CA PHE A 1094 -14.21 -15.92 52.52
C PHE A 1094 -15.21 -16.39 51.47
N VAL A 1095 -14.71 -17.00 50.39
CA VAL A 1095 -15.53 -17.38 49.25
C VAL A 1095 -15.35 -18.86 48.88
N PRO A 1096 -16.42 -19.56 48.44
CA PRO A 1096 -16.34 -20.95 48.00
C PRO A 1096 -15.77 -21.06 46.56
N LEU A 1097 -14.85 -20.17 46.20
CA LEU A 1097 -14.26 -20.07 44.87
C LEU A 1097 -12.86 -20.71 44.85
N HIS A 1098 -12.27 -20.78 43.67
CA HIS A 1098 -10.90 -21.27 43.47
C HIS A 1098 -9.86 -20.13 43.51
N SER A 1099 -10.31 -18.88 43.62
CA SER A 1099 -9.47 -17.70 43.71
C SER A 1099 -10.14 -16.62 44.55
N VAL A 1100 -9.35 -15.89 45.34
CA VAL A 1100 -9.76 -14.70 46.08
C VAL A 1100 -8.63 -13.67 46.02
N SER A 1101 -8.96 -12.38 45.88
CA SER A 1101 -7.97 -11.30 45.75
C SER A 1101 -8.22 -10.18 46.75
N SER A 1102 -7.16 -9.44 47.08
CA SER A 1102 -7.28 -8.19 47.82
C SER A 1102 -8.11 -7.16 47.04
N PRO A 1103 -8.71 -6.18 47.73
CA PRO A 1103 -9.40 -5.09 47.07
C PRO A 1103 -8.50 -4.33 46.09
N PRO A 1104 -9.06 -3.80 44.98
CA PRO A 1104 -8.28 -3.17 43.92
C PRO A 1104 -7.62 -1.85 44.33
N ASP A 1105 -7.98 -1.26 45.48
CA ASP A 1105 -7.40 -0.03 46.02
C ASP A 1105 -6.46 -0.30 47.21
N LEU A 1106 -6.00 -1.55 47.42
CA LEU A 1106 -5.02 -1.85 48.47
C LEU A 1106 -3.69 -1.14 48.17
N VAL A 1107 -3.29 -0.26 49.09
CA VAL A 1107 -2.00 0.43 49.08
C VAL A 1107 -1.28 0.11 50.37
N LEU A 1108 -0.05 -0.38 50.25
CA LEU A 1108 0.80 -0.74 51.38
C LEU A 1108 1.97 0.24 51.48
N SER A 1109 2.37 0.57 52.71
CA SER A 1109 3.47 1.50 52.97
C SER A 1109 4.79 0.74 53.01
N ALA A 1110 5.75 1.15 52.18
CA ALA A 1110 7.09 0.56 52.22
C ALA A 1110 7.86 0.88 53.54
N ALA A 1111 7.40 1.85 54.34
CA ALA A 1111 7.98 2.19 55.64
C ALA A 1111 7.57 1.22 56.79
N ALA A 1112 6.92 0.09 56.49
CA ALA A 1112 6.64 -0.95 57.48
C ALA A 1112 7.92 -1.68 57.88
N LYS A 1113 8.52 -1.29 59.02
CA LYS A 1113 9.80 -1.82 59.54
C LYS A 1113 9.87 -3.35 59.67
N GLY A 1114 8.75 -4.07 59.78
CA GLY A 1114 8.73 -5.55 59.79
C GLY A 1114 7.90 -6.17 58.65
N GLY A 1115 7.62 -5.41 57.58
CA GLY A 1115 6.92 -5.92 56.41
C GLY A 1115 5.43 -6.19 56.64
N TYR A 1116 4.87 -7.10 55.85
CA TYR A 1116 3.48 -7.54 55.92
C TYR A 1116 3.43 -9.07 55.97
N VAL A 1117 2.42 -9.62 56.66
CA VAL A 1117 2.20 -11.05 56.77
C VAL A 1117 0.85 -11.40 56.14
N VAL A 1118 0.88 -12.26 55.14
CA VAL A 1118 -0.31 -12.85 54.51
C VAL A 1118 -0.56 -14.22 55.11
N VAL A 1119 -1.80 -14.50 55.52
CA VAL A 1119 -2.18 -15.79 56.10
C VAL A 1119 -3.29 -16.43 55.27
N PRO A 1120 -2.96 -17.26 54.27
CA PRO A 1120 -3.92 -18.03 53.50
C PRO A 1120 -4.68 -19.03 54.37
N THR A 1121 -6.00 -19.00 54.32
CA THR A 1121 -6.85 -19.67 55.31
C THR A 1121 -8.06 -20.32 54.64
N THR A 1122 -8.42 -21.53 55.11
CA THR A 1122 -9.74 -22.14 54.86
C THR A 1122 -10.73 -21.72 55.94
N TYR A 1123 -12.03 -21.75 55.64
CA TYR A 1123 -13.03 -21.33 56.63
C TYR A 1123 -13.11 -22.30 57.82
N GLU A 1124 -13.27 -23.60 57.56
CA GLU A 1124 -13.18 -24.65 58.58
C GLU A 1124 -11.76 -25.22 58.69
N PRO A 1125 -11.34 -25.69 59.88
CA PRO A 1125 -10.09 -26.39 60.07
C PRO A 1125 -10.08 -27.79 59.40
N GLY A 1126 -8.89 -28.35 59.23
CA GLY A 1126 -8.70 -29.70 58.67
C GLY A 1126 -8.98 -29.82 57.17
N ARG A 1127 -9.16 -28.70 56.46
CA ARG A 1127 -9.35 -28.68 55.00
C ARG A 1127 -7.99 -28.65 54.29
N LEU A 1128 -7.56 -29.84 53.87
CA LEU A 1128 -6.22 -30.04 53.30
C LEU A 1128 -6.16 -29.78 51.78
N GLY A 1129 -5.04 -29.21 51.33
CA GLY A 1129 -4.71 -29.13 49.91
C GLY A 1129 -3.78 -27.98 49.55
N LYS A 1130 -3.34 -27.99 48.29
CA LYS A 1130 -2.35 -27.03 47.77
C LYS A 1130 -3.01 -25.74 47.30
N PHE A 1131 -2.27 -24.64 47.44
CA PHE A 1131 -2.62 -23.32 46.96
C PHE A 1131 -1.38 -22.58 46.44
N VAL A 1132 -1.61 -21.48 45.73
CA VAL A 1132 -0.57 -20.54 45.30
C VAL A 1132 -0.97 -19.15 45.77
N LEU A 1133 -0.06 -18.49 46.48
CA LEU A 1133 -0.18 -17.08 46.83
C LEU A 1133 0.63 -16.26 45.83
N SER A 1134 -0.05 -15.40 45.07
CA SER A 1134 0.56 -14.48 44.13
C SER A 1134 0.45 -13.05 44.66
N VAL A 1135 1.55 -12.32 44.69
CA VAL A 1135 1.59 -10.90 45.00
C VAL A 1135 2.01 -10.16 43.74
N GLN A 1136 1.32 -9.09 43.42
CA GLN A 1136 1.63 -8.16 42.35
C GLN A 1136 1.74 -6.76 42.94
N CYS A 1137 2.74 -6.03 42.49
CA CYS A 1137 3.19 -4.81 43.14
C CYS A 1137 3.68 -3.84 42.07
N ASP A 1138 3.36 -2.55 42.22
CA ASP A 1138 3.88 -1.52 41.30
C ASP A 1138 5.34 -1.12 41.58
N THR A 1139 5.93 -1.70 42.64
CA THR A 1139 7.31 -1.53 43.08
C THR A 1139 7.94 -2.90 43.35
N GLU A 1140 9.26 -3.02 43.35
CA GLU A 1140 9.93 -4.28 43.73
C GLU A 1140 9.55 -4.71 45.15
N PHE A 1141 9.46 -6.01 45.37
CA PHE A 1141 9.21 -6.59 46.68
C PHE A 1141 9.84 -7.98 46.78
N THR A 1142 9.90 -8.50 47.99
CA THR A 1142 10.28 -9.88 48.31
C THR A 1142 9.15 -10.57 49.04
N LEU A 1143 8.78 -11.76 48.58
CA LEU A 1143 7.84 -12.68 49.21
C LEU A 1143 8.61 -13.90 49.67
N THR A 1144 8.43 -14.27 50.93
CA THR A 1144 9.01 -15.48 51.53
C THR A 1144 7.93 -16.22 52.31
N CYS A 1145 8.09 -17.53 52.52
CA CYS A 1145 7.23 -18.32 53.40
C CYS A 1145 8.04 -18.82 54.60
N ASP A 1146 7.36 -19.24 55.67
CA ASP A 1146 8.02 -19.95 56.78
C ASP A 1146 8.87 -21.11 56.21
N ALA A 1147 10.15 -21.17 56.60
CA ALA A 1147 10.97 -22.35 56.34
C ALA A 1147 10.34 -23.55 57.07
N GLU A 1148 10.20 -24.68 56.36
CA GLU A 1148 9.63 -25.92 56.93
C GLU A 1148 10.44 -26.46 58.10
#